data_AF-A0A7S1F275-F1
#
_entry.id   AF-A0A7S1F275-F1
#
_cell.length_a   1.000
_cell.length_b   1.000
_cell.length_c   1.000
_cell.angle_alpha   90.00
_cell.angle_beta   90.00
_cell.angle_gamma   90.00
#
_symmetry.space_group_name_H-M   'P 1'
#
loop_
_entity.id
_entity.type
_entity.pdbx_description
1 polymer ?
#
loop_
_entity_poly.entity_id
_entity_poly.type
_entity_poly.pdbx_seq_one_letter_code
_entity_poly.pdbx_strand_id
1 'polypeptide(L)'
;MTPQSDAVPWQTQRRIANVLNHITDSRKSPCEFLQPSACSAAWGDIEEVASFRSHSADFFDTKPEVLFDPKRFAEVQRPLLAASTLPAEVYSSRTWFMRELERIFMPSWTIVGRVDELKGPGAYLTVDTVWGGPAAVVKGKDGTLRAFANVCAHRGAKILQEQKGKAPGLGLICPYHAWTYDYTGQLIIAPGMDKTTAFDPASVRLRRVCLETFHGFIFISHSEAAKPLAESLGDLPEKLSTWFGPDGVAKDMVCVGRRSYDVPCNWKFVFENTCETYHTSVVHKASLGPMKATPMEPHVGDWDGVRVPTKRSVVPLPTDFEGDEAPLPTFTNQTVFTNLFPSLQINVTFDCLWWMSTMPTSETTSRIEMGFCFPAATTKLDTFPSRLERYLHRWHVAVTEDNDISCNQQRGVQSVFRKPGRFCQLEFGTHNFNNWLLSRVLDNQLGAWDPGARIFHFSQQLWSNDDKQVLLLAQQVAGQATLTGSSKVCVTGATGFLGLHLVKQLLAKGCQVTAAVRNIADKRKMAPLMDMQRSGQGLLHVVGGCEVLRSGSYDQAVADNDVCFHVASPFWMDERITDPHAELVAPAETGTLNVLRSCAKGAVRRVIVTSSFASIMNSGGNRPWAPDFKYSEQHWNVSSAPVNGVFPEPRNVHAYRWSKTAAEMAAWKFVAEEKPGFTLTCICPPMVLGPNLQKLTSPSQLNQSSLIVLKMLRGDMKYANPGSVGFVDVRDAASAHILAAEAPAAAGQRYLCSGPPRTWLEVALLLREIFPERPIPNACDPAQGGDQQPCIGLDTAKIKRDLPGLSLRPLSETLLHQGEALVEARLDC
;
A
#
# COMPACT_ATOMS: atom_id res chain seq x y z
N MET A 1 -49.52 23.77 -21.99
CA MET A 1 -48.14 23.73 -22.52
C MET A 1 -47.24 23.16 -21.44
N THR A 2 -46.85 21.90 -21.60
CA THR A 2 -45.98 21.13 -20.70
C THR A 2 -44.52 21.60 -20.88
N PRO A 3 -43.71 21.79 -19.82
CA PRO A 3 -42.29 22.06 -19.97
C PRO A 3 -41.59 20.78 -20.43
N GLN A 4 -40.93 20.82 -21.59
CA GLN A 4 -40.06 19.76 -22.06
C GLN A 4 -38.89 19.58 -21.09
N SER A 5 -38.63 18.33 -20.71
CA SER A 5 -37.54 17.95 -19.84
C SER A 5 -36.18 18.09 -20.54
N ASP A 6 -35.32 18.97 -20.04
CA ASP A 6 -33.92 19.08 -20.44
C ASP A 6 -33.11 17.90 -19.87
N ALA A 7 -33.19 16.77 -20.56
CA ALA A 7 -32.30 15.65 -20.33
C ALA A 7 -30.90 15.97 -20.91
N VAL A 8 -29.85 15.69 -20.13
CA VAL A 8 -28.45 15.71 -20.62
C VAL A 8 -28.36 14.87 -21.90
N PRO A 9 -27.74 15.38 -22.99
CA PRO A 9 -27.65 14.66 -24.26
C PRO A 9 -27.14 13.24 -24.06
N TRP A 10 -27.80 12.26 -24.68
CA TRP A 10 -27.49 10.84 -24.53
C TRP A 10 -26.01 10.51 -24.80
N GLN A 11 -25.36 11.24 -25.71
CA GLN A 11 -23.93 11.10 -26.00
C GLN A 11 -23.04 11.53 -24.83
N THR A 12 -23.42 12.56 -24.09
CA THR A 12 -22.73 13.03 -22.88
C THR A 12 -22.96 12.07 -21.71
N GLN A 13 -24.18 11.56 -21.54
CA GLN A 13 -24.45 10.48 -20.57
C GLN A 13 -23.66 9.20 -20.89
N ARG A 14 -23.51 8.86 -22.17
CA ARG A 14 -22.74 7.69 -22.62
C ARG A 14 -21.23 7.89 -22.49
N ARG A 15 -20.71 9.11 -22.67
CA ARG A 15 -19.30 9.45 -22.42
C ARG A 15 -18.97 9.48 -20.93
N ILE A 16 -19.84 10.07 -20.10
CA ILE A 16 -19.73 10.01 -18.63
C ILE A 16 -19.85 8.57 -18.14
N ALA A 17 -20.80 7.79 -18.67
CA ALA A 17 -20.91 6.37 -18.37
C ALA A 17 -19.72 5.56 -18.90
N ASN A 18 -19.08 5.93 -20.01
CA ASN A 18 -17.88 5.27 -20.52
C ASN A 18 -16.64 5.61 -19.68
N VAL A 19 -16.46 6.86 -19.23
CA VAL A 19 -15.39 7.25 -18.30
C VAL A 19 -15.62 6.59 -16.94
N LEU A 20 -16.85 6.65 -16.42
CA LEU A 20 -17.23 5.93 -15.22
C LEU A 20 -17.02 4.43 -15.42
N ASN A 21 -17.46 3.77 -16.49
CA ASN A 21 -17.23 2.33 -16.73
C ASN A 21 -15.75 1.98 -16.97
N HIS A 22 -14.94 2.84 -17.59
CA HIS A 22 -13.49 2.64 -17.68
C HIS A 22 -12.81 2.69 -16.30
N ILE A 23 -13.44 3.38 -15.35
CA ILE A 23 -12.95 3.62 -13.99
C ILE A 23 -13.69 2.75 -12.93
N THR A 24 -14.85 2.16 -13.27
CA THR A 24 -15.78 1.42 -12.37
C THR A 24 -16.03 -0.03 -12.79
N ASP A 25 -15.55 -0.48 -13.97
CA ASP A 25 -15.74 -1.86 -14.38
C ASP A 25 -14.64 -2.77 -13.80
N SER A 26 -14.85 -3.20 -12.56
CA SER A 26 -14.10 -4.31 -11.94
C SER A 26 -14.44 -5.68 -12.55
N ARG A 27 -15.24 -5.75 -13.62
CA ARG A 27 -15.74 -7.00 -14.22
C ARG A 27 -15.53 -7.14 -15.74
N LYS A 28 -15.11 -6.12 -16.52
CA LYS A 28 -14.83 -6.26 -17.97
C LYS A 28 -13.58 -5.60 -18.51
N SER A 29 -12.56 -5.38 -17.69
CA SER A 29 -11.19 -5.55 -18.16
C SER A 29 -10.53 -6.53 -17.21
N PRO A 30 -9.96 -7.66 -17.68
CA PRO A 30 -9.12 -8.45 -16.82
C PRO A 30 -7.96 -7.53 -16.43
N CYS A 31 -7.98 -7.08 -15.18
CA CYS A 31 -6.77 -6.73 -14.48
C CYS A 31 -5.87 -7.98 -14.58
N GLU A 32 -4.91 -7.99 -15.51
CA GLU A 32 -3.85 -9.00 -15.55
C GLU A 32 -2.84 -8.81 -14.39
N PHE A 33 -3.16 -7.95 -13.43
CA PHE A 33 -2.48 -7.85 -12.15
C PHE A 33 -3.47 -8.10 -11.01
N LEU A 34 -3.38 -9.29 -10.43
CA LEU A 34 -4.12 -9.80 -9.27
C LEU A 34 -5.52 -10.33 -9.60
N GLN A 35 -5.57 -11.65 -9.75
CA GLN A 35 -6.81 -12.42 -9.69
C GLN A 35 -7.52 -12.21 -8.34
N PRO A 36 -8.86 -12.15 -8.30
CA PRO A 36 -9.66 -12.14 -7.06
C PRO A 36 -9.59 -13.42 -6.21
N SER A 37 -8.73 -14.38 -6.53
CA SER A 37 -8.54 -15.63 -5.76
C SER A 37 -7.43 -15.55 -4.71
N ALA A 38 -6.60 -14.50 -4.70
CA ALA A 38 -5.40 -14.46 -3.86
C ALA A 38 -5.61 -13.92 -2.42
N CYS A 39 -6.77 -13.34 -2.09
CA CYS A 39 -7.09 -13.00 -0.68
C CYS A 39 -7.87 -14.09 0.05
N SER A 40 -8.42 -15.08 -0.64
CA SER A 40 -9.05 -16.26 -0.04
C SER A 40 -8.13 -17.50 -0.03
N ALA A 41 -7.16 -17.60 -0.93
CA ALA A 41 -6.24 -18.75 -1.00
C ALA A 41 -5.09 -18.72 0.04
N ALA A 42 -4.83 -17.59 0.72
CA ALA A 42 -3.85 -17.54 1.82
C ALA A 42 -4.42 -18.00 3.17
N TRP A 43 -5.70 -18.41 3.21
CA TRP A 43 -6.35 -18.98 4.39
C TRP A 43 -6.41 -20.52 4.35
N GLY A 44 -5.73 -21.15 3.38
CA GLY A 44 -5.86 -22.58 3.07
C GLY A 44 -5.06 -23.54 3.95
N ASP A 45 -3.98 -23.11 4.63
CA ASP A 45 -3.13 -24.01 5.43
C ASP A 45 -2.70 -23.37 6.77
N ILE A 46 -3.66 -22.80 7.51
CA ILE A 46 -3.49 -22.42 8.92
C ILE A 46 -4.48 -23.22 9.79
N GLU A 47 -4.76 -24.48 9.45
CA GLU A 47 -5.50 -25.37 10.34
C GLU A 47 -4.60 -25.95 11.46
N GLU A 48 -3.28 -26.02 11.28
CA GLU A 48 -2.38 -26.54 12.33
C GLU A 48 -1.91 -25.52 13.37
N VAL A 49 -2.17 -24.22 13.19
CA VAL A 49 -1.99 -23.19 14.24
C VAL A 49 -3.29 -22.98 15.06
N ALA A 50 -4.37 -23.69 14.71
CA ALA A 50 -5.61 -23.66 15.50
C ALA A 50 -5.47 -24.38 16.85
N SER A 51 -4.47 -25.26 17.02
CA SER A 51 -4.23 -25.97 18.29
C SER A 51 -3.62 -25.10 19.39
N PHE A 52 -3.03 -23.94 19.05
CA PHE A 52 -2.56 -22.93 20.00
C PHE A 52 -3.57 -21.79 20.25
N ARG A 53 -4.70 -21.76 19.55
CA ARG A 53 -5.76 -20.73 19.71
C ARG A 53 -6.66 -20.94 20.93
N SER A 54 -6.46 -22.00 21.71
CA SER A 54 -7.26 -22.25 22.92
C SER A 54 -6.89 -21.37 24.13
N HIS A 55 -5.95 -20.42 24.00
CA HIS A 55 -5.46 -19.63 25.13
C HIS A 55 -5.40 -18.10 24.92
N SER A 56 -6.01 -17.52 23.87
CA SER A 56 -5.93 -16.06 23.65
C SER A 56 -7.21 -15.32 23.27
N ALA A 57 -8.36 -16.00 23.13
CA ALA A 57 -9.64 -15.29 22.94
C ALA A 57 -10.13 -14.59 24.23
N ASP A 58 -9.66 -15.05 25.40
CA ASP A 58 -10.08 -14.52 26.70
C ASP A 58 -9.20 -13.37 27.23
N PHE A 59 -8.12 -12.98 26.54
CA PHE A 59 -7.17 -11.99 27.08
C PHE A 59 -7.63 -10.53 26.96
N PHE A 60 -8.60 -10.22 26.09
CA PHE A 60 -9.04 -8.84 25.83
C PHE A 60 -10.53 -8.56 26.07
N ASP A 61 -11.36 -9.56 26.38
CA ASP A 61 -12.73 -9.30 26.84
C ASP A 61 -12.68 -8.95 28.34
N THR A 62 -12.16 -7.74 28.59
CA THR A 62 -12.23 -7.11 29.91
C THR A 62 -13.69 -7.18 30.35
N LYS A 63 -13.96 -7.61 31.59
CA LYS A 63 -15.33 -7.65 32.13
C LYS A 63 -16.08 -6.35 31.77
N PRO A 64 -17.33 -6.42 31.28
CA PRO A 64 -18.06 -5.23 30.83
C PRO A 64 -18.05 -4.10 31.86
N GLU A 65 -18.14 -4.41 33.15
CA GLU A 65 -18.10 -3.42 34.24
C GLU A 65 -16.82 -2.56 34.24
N VAL A 66 -15.69 -3.13 33.79
CA VAL A 66 -14.38 -2.45 33.73
C VAL A 66 -14.13 -1.83 32.36
N LEU A 67 -14.67 -2.44 31.29
CA LEU A 67 -14.53 -1.93 29.93
C LEU A 67 -15.20 -0.56 29.75
N PHE A 68 -16.32 -0.33 30.43
CA PHE A 68 -17.13 0.87 30.33
C PHE A 68 -17.05 1.83 31.53
N ASP A 69 -16.14 1.56 32.49
CA ASP A 69 -15.92 2.44 33.66
C ASP A 69 -15.33 3.79 33.22
N PRO A 70 -16.01 4.92 33.48
CA PRO A 70 -15.50 6.25 33.18
C PRO A 70 -14.11 6.55 33.74
N LYS A 71 -13.72 5.96 34.88
CA LYS A 71 -12.41 6.20 35.50
C LYS A 71 -11.25 5.77 34.60
N ARG A 72 -11.46 4.76 33.74
CA ARG A 72 -10.45 4.28 32.78
C ARG A 72 -10.08 5.33 31.74
N PHE A 73 -11.01 6.25 31.45
CA PHE A 73 -10.88 7.24 30.41
C PHE A 73 -10.53 8.64 30.93
N ALA A 74 -10.24 8.78 32.23
CA ALA A 74 -9.89 10.06 32.84
C ALA A 74 -8.69 10.74 32.15
N GLU A 75 -7.71 9.97 31.65
CA GLU A 75 -6.57 10.50 30.89
C GLU A 75 -6.96 11.00 29.49
N VAL A 76 -8.00 10.41 28.88
CA VAL A 76 -8.52 10.84 27.56
C VAL A 76 -9.28 12.16 27.70
N GLN A 77 -10.02 12.33 28.81
CA GLN A 77 -10.88 13.50 29.08
C GLN A 77 -10.14 14.72 29.66
N ARG A 78 -8.80 14.66 29.79
CA ARG A 78 -7.97 15.80 30.18
C ARG A 78 -7.96 16.92 29.12
N PRO A 79 -7.49 18.13 29.44
CA PRO A 79 -7.09 19.14 28.45
C PRO A 79 -6.28 18.53 27.30
N LEU A 80 -6.48 18.97 26.05
CA LEU A 80 -5.85 18.37 24.85
C LEU A 80 -4.35 18.04 25.02
N LEU A 81 -3.54 19.03 25.43
CA LEU A 81 -2.09 18.85 25.62
C LEU A 81 -1.74 17.95 26.81
N ALA A 82 -2.69 17.81 27.74
CA ALA A 82 -2.64 16.95 28.91
C ALA A 82 -3.30 15.58 28.66
N ALA A 83 -3.88 15.32 27.49
CA ALA A 83 -4.70 14.14 27.20
C ALA A 83 -3.93 13.02 26.49
N SER A 84 -4.46 11.81 26.67
CA SER A 84 -3.99 10.59 26.01
C SER A 84 -4.99 10.05 25.00
N THR A 85 -4.50 9.28 24.03
CA THR A 85 -5.36 8.61 23.03
C THR A 85 -6.18 7.48 23.65
N LEU A 86 -7.17 6.96 22.93
CA LEU A 86 -8.00 5.85 23.43
C LEU A 86 -7.16 4.57 23.68
N PRO A 87 -7.54 3.74 24.66
CA PRO A 87 -6.89 2.46 24.91
C PRO A 87 -7.16 1.44 23.78
N ALA A 88 -6.29 0.45 23.65
CA ALA A 88 -6.26 -0.46 22.49
C ALA A 88 -7.57 -1.24 22.29
N GLU A 89 -8.21 -1.63 23.38
CA GLU A 89 -9.40 -2.49 23.40
C GLU A 89 -10.63 -1.82 22.77
N VAL A 90 -10.66 -0.48 22.73
CA VAL A 90 -11.71 0.31 22.06
C VAL A 90 -11.71 0.07 20.55
N TYR A 91 -10.60 -0.41 19.98
CA TYR A 91 -10.42 -0.69 18.55
C TYR A 91 -10.50 -2.18 18.18
N SER A 92 -10.68 -3.08 19.16
CA SER A 92 -10.65 -4.53 18.92
C SER A 92 -11.68 -5.34 19.71
N SER A 93 -12.27 -4.79 20.78
CA SER A 93 -13.26 -5.49 21.58
C SER A 93 -14.60 -5.58 20.86
N ARG A 94 -15.09 -6.81 20.70
CA ARG A 94 -16.44 -7.08 20.21
C ARG A 94 -17.51 -6.49 21.14
N THR A 95 -17.32 -6.61 22.45
CA THR A 95 -18.24 -6.06 23.46
C THR A 95 -18.36 -4.54 23.34
N TRP A 96 -17.23 -3.83 23.18
CA TRP A 96 -17.23 -2.40 22.91
C TRP A 96 -17.97 -2.07 21.61
N PHE A 97 -17.61 -2.77 20.53
CA PHE A 97 -18.20 -2.59 19.21
C PHE A 97 -19.74 -2.73 19.22
N MET A 98 -20.27 -3.77 19.87
CA MET A 98 -21.72 -3.96 19.98
C MET A 98 -22.41 -2.78 20.68
N ARG A 99 -21.76 -2.19 21.71
CA ARG A 99 -22.30 -1.01 22.39
C ARG A 99 -22.20 0.26 21.54
N GLU A 100 -21.17 0.41 20.71
CA GLU A 100 -21.11 1.48 19.71
C GLU A 100 -22.28 1.36 18.72
N LEU A 101 -22.55 0.16 18.20
CA LEU A 101 -23.68 -0.06 17.29
C LEU A 101 -25.01 0.34 17.94
N GLU A 102 -25.23 -0.04 19.20
CA GLU A 102 -26.45 0.25 19.95
C GLU A 102 -26.60 1.74 20.30
N ARG A 103 -25.59 2.35 20.93
CA ARG A 103 -25.70 3.68 21.55
C ARG A 103 -25.28 4.82 20.62
N ILE A 104 -24.52 4.53 19.57
CA ILE A 104 -24.06 5.52 18.59
C ILE A 104 -24.80 5.32 17.27
N PHE A 105 -24.59 4.21 16.58
CA PHE A 105 -25.04 4.10 15.18
C PHE A 105 -26.55 3.92 15.02
N MET A 106 -27.19 3.13 15.89
CA MET A 106 -28.65 2.91 15.85
C MET A 106 -29.47 4.20 15.97
N PRO A 107 -29.18 5.13 16.93
CA PRO A 107 -29.89 6.40 17.02
C PRO A 107 -29.38 7.50 16.06
N SER A 108 -28.20 7.34 15.46
CA SER A 108 -27.62 8.36 14.58
C SER A 108 -28.23 8.38 13.18
N TRP A 109 -28.02 9.51 12.48
CA TRP A 109 -28.37 9.70 11.08
C TRP A 109 -27.26 9.14 10.17
N THR A 110 -27.65 8.27 9.24
CA THR A 110 -26.78 7.66 8.24
C THR A 110 -27.07 8.26 6.87
N ILE A 111 -26.04 8.77 6.19
CA ILE A 111 -26.17 9.26 4.82
C ILE A 111 -26.40 8.09 3.85
N VAL A 112 -27.39 8.24 2.97
CA VAL A 112 -27.68 7.29 1.87
C VAL A 112 -27.15 7.83 0.54
N GLY A 113 -27.01 9.16 0.46
CA GLY A 113 -26.43 9.93 -0.65
C GLY A 113 -27.29 11.11 -1.02
N ARG A 114 -27.57 11.36 -2.31
CA ARG A 114 -28.23 12.59 -2.73
C ARG A 114 -29.53 12.43 -3.52
N VAL A 115 -30.40 13.44 -3.43
CA VAL A 115 -31.70 13.51 -4.10
C VAL A 115 -31.57 13.54 -5.62
N ASP A 116 -30.53 14.18 -6.17
CA ASP A 116 -30.29 14.27 -7.61
C ASP A 116 -29.99 12.91 -8.28
N GLU A 117 -29.64 11.90 -7.47
CA GLU A 117 -29.42 10.54 -7.91
C GLU A 117 -30.73 9.77 -8.18
N LEU A 118 -31.88 10.25 -7.67
CA LEU A 118 -33.19 9.62 -7.76
C LEU A 118 -34.02 10.18 -8.92
N LYS A 119 -33.73 9.70 -10.13
CA LYS A 119 -34.35 10.17 -11.39
C LYS A 119 -35.71 9.51 -11.69
N GLY A 120 -36.76 10.17 -11.23
CA GLY A 120 -38.16 9.81 -11.50
C GLY A 120 -38.74 8.72 -10.57
N PRO A 121 -40.04 8.40 -10.70
CA PRO A 121 -40.69 7.41 -9.85
C PRO A 121 -40.06 6.03 -9.92
N GLY A 122 -39.95 5.37 -8.76
CA GLY A 122 -39.35 4.05 -8.60
C GLY A 122 -37.83 4.06 -8.52
N ALA A 123 -37.16 5.21 -8.78
CA ALA A 123 -35.73 5.33 -8.51
C ALA A 123 -35.47 5.11 -7.01
N TYR A 124 -34.42 4.37 -6.68
CA TYR A 124 -34.08 4.05 -5.30
C TYR A 124 -32.57 4.06 -5.04
N LEU A 125 -32.23 4.24 -3.76
CA LEU A 125 -30.92 3.99 -3.19
C LEU A 125 -31.08 3.03 -2.00
N THR A 126 -30.12 2.14 -1.79
CA THR A 126 -30.12 1.23 -0.63
C THR A 126 -28.86 1.39 0.20
N VAL A 127 -28.97 1.10 1.49
CA VAL A 127 -27.83 1.02 2.42
C VAL A 127 -28.03 -0.19 3.31
N ASP A 128 -26.96 -0.94 3.53
CA ASP A 128 -26.95 -2.12 4.39
C ASP A 128 -26.06 -1.82 5.58
N THR A 129 -26.63 -1.81 6.79
CA THR A 129 -25.91 -1.48 8.02
C THR A 129 -25.88 -2.67 8.97
N VAL A 130 -24.82 -2.81 9.76
CA VAL A 130 -24.71 -3.91 10.74
C VAL A 130 -25.68 -3.71 11.91
N TRP A 131 -25.98 -2.47 12.29
CA TRP A 131 -26.85 -2.14 13.41
C TRP A 131 -28.35 -2.17 13.06
N GLY A 132 -28.71 -1.86 11.82
CA GLY A 132 -30.10 -1.67 11.40
C GLY A 132 -30.56 -2.55 10.24
N GLY A 133 -29.65 -3.31 9.62
CA GLY A 133 -29.94 -4.16 8.47
C GLY A 133 -30.13 -3.38 7.16
N PRO A 134 -30.68 -4.03 6.12
CA PRO A 134 -30.86 -3.41 4.81
C PRO A 134 -32.04 -2.42 4.83
N ALA A 135 -31.79 -1.20 4.35
CA ALA A 135 -32.78 -0.14 4.18
C ALA A 135 -32.75 0.42 2.75
N ALA A 136 -33.85 1.05 2.33
CA ALA A 136 -33.96 1.66 1.02
C ALA A 136 -34.74 2.97 1.06
N VAL A 137 -34.29 3.95 0.28
CA VAL A 137 -35.00 5.19 0.00
C VAL A 137 -35.52 5.13 -1.44
N VAL A 138 -36.82 5.32 -1.62
CA VAL A 138 -37.51 5.20 -2.91
C VAL A 138 -38.25 6.50 -3.23
N LYS A 139 -38.21 6.92 -4.49
CA LYS A 139 -39.01 8.05 -4.99
C LYS A 139 -40.39 7.56 -5.46
N GLY A 140 -41.45 8.05 -4.83
CA GLY A 140 -42.83 7.72 -5.16
C GLY A 140 -43.29 8.28 -6.51
N LYS A 141 -44.49 7.85 -6.95
CA LYS A 141 -45.16 8.40 -8.15
C LYS A 141 -45.55 9.87 -7.97
N ASP A 142 -45.79 10.27 -6.73
CA ASP A 142 -46.04 11.64 -6.28
C ASP A 142 -44.77 12.49 -6.14
N GLY A 143 -43.59 11.92 -6.40
CA GLY A 143 -42.31 12.60 -6.26
C GLY A 143 -41.75 12.62 -4.83
N THR A 144 -42.54 12.20 -3.83
CA THR A 144 -42.13 12.17 -2.42
C THR A 144 -41.15 11.02 -2.16
N LEU A 145 -40.07 11.30 -1.44
CA LEU A 145 -39.12 10.29 -0.97
C LEU A 145 -39.68 9.56 0.25
N ARG A 146 -39.47 8.25 0.31
CA ARG A 146 -39.87 7.40 1.44
C ARG A 146 -38.77 6.40 1.73
N ALA A 147 -38.52 6.12 3.01
CA ALA A 147 -37.56 5.13 3.44
C ALA A 147 -38.24 3.93 4.11
N PHE A 148 -37.75 2.73 3.81
CA PHE A 148 -38.27 1.47 4.34
C PHE A 148 -37.13 0.54 4.72
N ALA A 149 -37.41 -0.37 5.66
CA ALA A 149 -36.62 -1.58 5.80
C ALA A 149 -36.75 -2.36 4.49
N ASN A 150 -35.63 -2.66 3.85
CA ASN A 150 -35.55 -3.36 2.57
C ASN A 150 -35.68 -4.87 2.81
N VAL A 151 -36.78 -5.26 3.46
CA VAL A 151 -37.04 -6.60 4.00
C VAL A 151 -38.49 -6.94 3.70
N CYS A 152 -38.71 -8.03 2.95
CA CYS A 152 -40.05 -8.48 2.61
C CYS A 152 -40.81 -8.96 3.86
N ALA A 153 -42.03 -8.46 4.05
CA ALA A 153 -42.90 -8.81 5.18
C ALA A 153 -43.31 -10.30 5.21
N HIS A 154 -43.15 -11.03 4.11
CA HIS A 154 -43.48 -12.47 4.06
C HIS A 154 -42.47 -13.31 4.85
N ARG A 155 -41.21 -13.39 4.37
CA ARG A 155 -40.16 -14.27 4.91
C ARG A 155 -38.80 -13.59 5.00
N GLY A 156 -38.76 -12.26 5.05
CA GLY A 156 -37.54 -11.50 5.32
C GLY A 156 -36.56 -11.36 4.16
N ALA A 157 -36.89 -11.80 2.96
CA ALA A 157 -36.00 -11.64 1.81
C ALA A 157 -35.74 -10.15 1.50
N LYS A 158 -34.48 -9.80 1.22
CA LYS A 158 -34.11 -8.47 0.73
C LYS A 158 -34.84 -8.20 -0.58
N ILE A 159 -35.47 -7.03 -0.74
CA ILE A 159 -36.30 -6.73 -1.92
C ILE A 159 -35.42 -6.16 -3.04
N LEU A 160 -34.77 -5.03 -2.76
CA LEU A 160 -33.90 -4.32 -3.69
C LEU A 160 -32.47 -4.80 -3.48
N GLN A 161 -31.87 -5.43 -4.50
CA GLN A 161 -30.54 -6.06 -4.38
C GLN A 161 -29.40 -5.07 -4.60
N GLU A 162 -29.57 -4.16 -5.55
CA GLU A 162 -28.54 -3.20 -5.96
C GLU A 162 -28.51 -1.96 -5.05
N GLN A 163 -27.35 -1.32 -4.91
CA GLN A 163 -27.21 -0.07 -4.14
C GLN A 163 -28.00 1.11 -4.73
N LYS A 164 -28.24 1.07 -6.05
CA LYS A 164 -28.97 2.10 -6.79
C LYS A 164 -29.68 1.46 -7.96
N GLY A 165 -30.91 1.86 -8.21
CA GLY A 165 -31.65 1.35 -9.36
C GLY A 165 -32.99 2.03 -9.57
N LYS A 166 -33.81 1.41 -10.40
CA LYS A 166 -35.19 1.84 -10.65
C LYS A 166 -36.11 0.62 -10.63
N ALA A 167 -37.06 0.64 -9.70
CA ALA A 167 -38.07 -0.39 -9.60
C ALA A 167 -39.08 -0.31 -10.78
N PRO A 168 -39.68 -1.44 -11.20
CA PRO A 168 -40.73 -1.46 -12.20
C PRO A 168 -41.94 -0.62 -11.79
N GLY A 169 -42.67 -0.04 -12.75
CA GLY A 169 -43.83 0.82 -12.47
C GLY A 169 -44.97 0.16 -11.66
N LEU A 170 -44.95 -1.17 -11.57
CA LEU A 170 -45.83 -1.97 -10.72
C LEU A 170 -45.54 -1.77 -9.22
N GLY A 171 -44.27 -1.64 -8.83
CA GLY A 171 -43.87 -1.53 -7.43
C GLY A 171 -42.51 -2.16 -7.11
N LEU A 172 -42.25 -2.32 -5.82
CA LEU A 172 -41.11 -3.02 -5.25
C LEU A 172 -41.44 -4.52 -5.19
N ILE A 173 -40.82 -5.32 -6.05
CA ILE A 173 -41.15 -6.75 -6.21
C ILE A 173 -40.11 -7.57 -5.45
N CYS A 174 -40.56 -8.34 -4.46
CA CYS A 174 -39.69 -9.28 -3.74
C CYS A 174 -39.23 -10.40 -4.68
N PRO A 175 -37.91 -10.68 -4.80
CA PRO A 175 -37.40 -11.67 -5.72
C PRO A 175 -37.73 -13.11 -5.32
N TYR A 176 -38.21 -13.35 -4.09
CA TYR A 176 -38.48 -14.71 -3.60
C TYR A 176 -39.83 -15.26 -4.09
N HIS A 177 -40.92 -14.55 -3.80
CA HIS A 177 -42.29 -15.01 -4.13
C HIS A 177 -43.13 -13.93 -4.82
N ALA A 178 -42.49 -12.91 -5.39
CA ALA A 178 -43.12 -11.81 -6.10
C ALA A 178 -44.18 -11.02 -5.29
N TRP A 179 -44.09 -11.04 -3.95
CA TRP A 179 -44.83 -10.08 -3.13
C TRP A 179 -44.44 -8.67 -3.56
N THR A 180 -45.42 -7.89 -4.00
CA THR A 180 -45.20 -6.59 -4.62
C THR A 180 -45.82 -5.51 -3.76
N TYR A 181 -45.01 -4.52 -3.43
CA TYR A 181 -45.41 -3.36 -2.65
C TYR A 181 -45.45 -2.14 -3.57
N ASP A 182 -46.43 -1.25 -3.40
CA ASP A 182 -46.37 0.04 -4.08
C ASP A 182 -45.22 0.92 -3.51
N TYR A 183 -44.98 2.09 -4.10
CA TYR A 183 -43.91 2.98 -3.62
C TYR A 183 -44.23 3.68 -2.29
N THR A 184 -45.42 3.47 -1.72
CA THR A 184 -45.75 3.87 -0.35
C THR A 184 -45.46 2.77 0.68
N GLY A 185 -45.02 1.60 0.20
CA GLY A 185 -44.73 0.41 0.98
C GLY A 185 -45.95 -0.47 1.25
N GLN A 186 -47.12 -0.16 0.68
CA GLN A 186 -48.34 -0.97 0.85
C GLN A 186 -48.24 -2.24 0.00
N LEU A 187 -48.56 -3.41 0.57
CA LEU A 187 -48.67 -4.64 -0.20
C LEU A 187 -49.86 -4.56 -1.17
N ILE A 188 -49.61 -4.81 -2.45
CA ILE A 188 -50.65 -4.76 -3.51
C ILE A 188 -50.82 -6.09 -4.24
N ILE A 189 -49.80 -6.95 -4.26
CA ILE A 189 -49.86 -8.28 -4.88
C ILE A 189 -49.14 -9.28 -3.99
N ALA A 190 -49.82 -10.38 -3.68
CA ALA A 190 -49.25 -11.51 -2.93
C ALA A 190 -49.73 -12.83 -3.57
N PRO A 191 -48.97 -13.39 -4.53
CA PRO A 191 -49.41 -14.56 -5.28
C PRO A 191 -49.77 -15.75 -4.37
N GLY A 192 -50.92 -16.38 -4.62
CA GLY A 192 -51.41 -17.57 -3.91
C GLY A 192 -51.99 -17.32 -2.51
N MET A 193 -51.93 -16.08 -2.01
CA MET A 193 -52.44 -15.75 -0.68
C MET A 193 -53.96 -15.63 -0.60
N ASP A 194 -54.65 -15.65 -1.74
CA ASP A 194 -56.12 -15.74 -1.84
C ASP A 194 -56.67 -17.02 -1.19
N LYS A 195 -55.85 -18.07 -1.07
CA LYS A 195 -56.19 -19.33 -0.40
C LYS A 195 -55.82 -19.35 1.09
N THR A 196 -55.15 -18.32 1.60
CA THR A 196 -54.71 -18.25 2.99
C THR A 196 -55.82 -17.66 3.87
N THR A 197 -56.23 -18.39 4.91
CA THR A 197 -57.25 -17.92 5.85
C THR A 197 -56.76 -16.72 6.65
N ALA A 198 -57.64 -15.74 6.88
CA ALA A 198 -57.37 -14.54 7.69
C ALA A 198 -56.16 -13.69 7.23
N PHE A 199 -55.88 -13.67 5.92
CA PHE A 199 -54.88 -12.78 5.34
C PHE A 199 -55.53 -11.55 4.69
N ASP A 200 -55.17 -10.37 5.15
CA ASP A 200 -55.57 -9.10 4.53
C ASP A 200 -54.33 -8.38 3.97
N PRO A 201 -54.16 -8.27 2.63
CA PRO A 201 -53.09 -7.50 2.05
C PRO A 201 -53.05 -6.03 2.50
N ALA A 202 -54.21 -5.44 2.82
CA ALA A 202 -54.28 -4.05 3.28
C ALA A 202 -53.61 -3.85 4.65
N SER A 203 -53.56 -4.90 5.49
CA SER A 203 -52.89 -4.85 6.80
C SER A 203 -51.37 -5.01 6.70
N VAL A 204 -50.81 -5.35 5.53
CA VAL A 204 -49.38 -5.63 5.35
C VAL A 204 -48.67 -4.48 4.64
N ARG A 205 -47.62 -3.97 5.30
CA ARG A 205 -46.82 -2.84 4.80
C ARG A 205 -45.35 -3.04 5.11
N LEU A 206 -44.47 -2.47 4.28
CA LEU A 206 -43.05 -2.37 4.60
C LEU A 206 -42.86 -1.47 5.83
N ARG A 207 -41.98 -1.90 6.74
CA ARG A 207 -41.60 -1.10 7.92
C ARG A 207 -40.94 0.19 7.47
N ARG A 208 -41.45 1.34 7.92
CA ARG A 208 -40.85 2.64 7.64
C ARG A 208 -39.55 2.82 8.41
N VAL A 209 -38.65 3.60 7.83
CA VAL A 209 -37.40 4.05 8.44
C VAL A 209 -37.43 5.57 8.45
N CYS A 210 -36.87 6.20 9.49
CA CYS A 210 -36.81 7.65 9.58
C CYS A 210 -36.05 8.22 8.37
N LEU A 211 -36.52 9.33 7.82
CA LEU A 211 -35.98 9.93 6.60
C LEU A 211 -36.04 11.45 6.73
N GLU A 212 -34.88 12.09 6.57
CA GLU A 212 -34.77 13.54 6.47
C GLU A 212 -33.82 13.91 5.32
N THR A 213 -34.00 15.13 4.81
CA THR A 213 -33.14 15.67 3.75
C THR A 213 -32.55 17.01 4.16
N PHE A 214 -31.29 17.24 3.80
CA PHE A 214 -30.58 18.48 4.08
C PHE A 214 -29.74 18.88 2.88
N HIS A 215 -30.01 20.02 2.24
CA HIS A 215 -29.27 20.51 1.06
C HIS A 215 -28.99 19.43 -0.01
N GLY A 216 -30.02 18.66 -0.33
CA GLY A 216 -29.94 17.59 -1.33
C GLY A 216 -29.33 16.27 -0.83
N PHE A 217 -28.80 16.21 0.39
CA PHE A 217 -28.43 14.96 1.04
C PHE A 217 -29.64 14.25 1.62
N ILE A 218 -29.57 12.92 1.63
CA ILE A 218 -30.60 12.01 2.15
C ILE A 218 -30.01 11.28 3.35
N PHE A 219 -30.68 11.40 4.49
CA PHE A 219 -30.32 10.73 5.72
C PHE A 219 -31.43 9.78 6.16
N ILE A 220 -31.03 8.65 6.72
CA ILE A 220 -31.95 7.73 7.40
C ILE A 220 -31.50 7.48 8.83
N SER A 221 -32.44 7.13 9.70
CA SER A 221 -32.11 6.52 10.99
C SER A 221 -32.97 5.28 11.21
N HIS A 222 -32.35 4.23 11.76
CA HIS A 222 -33.03 2.99 12.10
C HIS A 222 -33.80 3.08 13.43
N SER A 223 -33.56 4.13 14.21
CA SER A 223 -34.30 4.42 15.44
C SER A 223 -35.46 5.38 15.17
N GLU A 224 -36.66 4.99 15.61
CA GLU A 224 -37.82 5.90 15.65
C GLU A 224 -37.69 6.98 16.72
N ALA A 225 -36.77 6.78 17.68
CA ALA A 225 -36.43 7.76 18.71
C ALA A 225 -35.25 8.66 18.31
N ALA A 226 -34.82 8.62 17.05
CA ALA A 226 -33.79 9.53 16.56
C ALA A 226 -34.24 10.98 16.72
N LYS A 227 -33.38 11.82 17.30
CA LYS A 227 -33.62 13.26 17.35
C LYS A 227 -33.66 13.83 15.93
N PRO A 228 -34.39 14.94 15.69
CA PRO A 228 -34.41 15.60 14.38
C PRO A 228 -33.01 15.85 13.83
N LEU A 229 -32.81 15.71 12.51
CA LEU A 229 -31.51 15.94 11.88
C LEU A 229 -30.96 17.33 12.21
N ALA A 230 -31.84 18.34 12.25
CA ALA A 230 -31.50 19.72 12.60
C ALA A 230 -30.80 19.85 13.97
N GLU A 231 -31.16 19.04 14.97
CA GLU A 231 -30.49 19.05 16.27
C GLU A 231 -29.09 18.41 16.24
N SER A 232 -28.86 17.49 15.29
CA SER A 232 -27.51 16.92 15.07
C SER A 232 -26.62 17.93 14.34
N LEU A 233 -27.19 18.67 13.39
CA LEU A 233 -26.49 19.72 12.64
C LEU A 233 -26.20 20.96 13.49
N GLY A 234 -27.08 21.29 14.44
CA GLY A 234 -26.96 22.47 15.29
C GLY A 234 -26.77 23.75 14.47
N ASP A 235 -25.68 24.48 14.71
CA ASP A 235 -25.39 25.76 14.05
C ASP A 235 -24.55 25.63 12.76
N LEU A 236 -24.30 24.41 12.25
CA LEU A 236 -23.60 24.19 10.99
C LEU A 236 -24.17 25.00 9.80
N PRO A 237 -25.50 25.07 9.59
CA PRO A 237 -26.10 25.88 8.52
C PRO A 237 -25.74 27.36 8.61
N GLU A 238 -25.56 27.89 9.83
CA GLU A 238 -25.22 29.29 10.07
C GLU A 238 -23.72 29.52 9.85
N LYS A 239 -22.88 28.63 10.41
CA LYS A 239 -21.40 28.72 10.33
C LYS A 239 -20.88 28.57 8.91
N LEU A 240 -21.57 27.79 8.08
CA LEU A 240 -21.25 27.55 6.66
C LEU A 240 -22.39 27.99 5.74
N SER A 241 -22.97 29.17 6.00
CA SER A 241 -24.16 29.68 5.30
C SER A 241 -24.05 29.74 3.77
N THR A 242 -22.87 30.00 3.21
CA THR A 242 -22.64 29.93 1.74
C THR A 242 -22.98 28.55 1.16
N TRP A 243 -22.77 27.49 1.93
CA TRP A 243 -22.99 26.11 1.53
C TRP A 243 -24.35 25.59 1.98
N PHE A 244 -24.70 25.86 3.23
CA PHE A 244 -25.80 25.20 3.95
C PHE A 244 -26.80 26.16 4.58
N GLY A 245 -26.72 27.46 4.30
CA GLY A 245 -27.76 28.42 4.67
C GLY A 245 -28.98 28.32 3.75
N PRO A 246 -30.04 29.11 3.95
CA PRO A 246 -31.26 29.04 3.12
C PRO A 246 -31.00 29.11 1.60
N ASP A 247 -30.03 29.94 1.19
CA ASP A 247 -29.58 30.11 -0.19
C ASP A 247 -28.26 29.38 -0.50
N GLY A 248 -27.89 28.43 0.37
CA GLY A 248 -26.64 27.69 0.28
C GLY A 248 -26.55 26.80 -0.95
N VAL A 249 -25.39 26.81 -1.62
CA VAL A 249 -25.17 26.18 -2.93
C VAL A 249 -25.22 24.66 -2.91
N ALA A 250 -25.11 24.00 -1.76
CA ALA A 250 -25.08 22.55 -1.67
C ALA A 250 -26.37 21.88 -2.21
N LYS A 251 -27.51 22.61 -2.20
CA LYS A 251 -28.79 22.13 -2.75
C LYS A 251 -28.74 21.94 -4.28
N ASP A 252 -27.89 22.70 -4.97
CA ASP A 252 -27.76 22.71 -6.44
C ASP A 252 -26.58 21.87 -6.95
N MET A 253 -25.91 21.14 -6.05
CA MET A 253 -24.83 20.23 -6.40
C MET A 253 -25.37 18.91 -6.97
N VAL A 254 -24.64 18.36 -7.95
CA VAL A 254 -24.94 17.08 -8.59
C VAL A 254 -23.87 16.06 -8.25
N CYS A 255 -24.28 14.89 -7.76
CA CYS A 255 -23.40 13.75 -7.53
C CYS A 255 -23.03 13.11 -8.86
N VAL A 256 -21.79 13.29 -9.31
CA VAL A 256 -21.33 12.78 -10.62
C VAL A 256 -20.79 11.35 -10.55
N GLY A 257 -20.49 10.86 -9.35
CA GLY A 257 -20.01 9.50 -9.13
C GLY A 257 -19.87 9.18 -7.64
N ARG A 258 -19.81 7.87 -7.36
CA ARG A 258 -19.51 7.33 -6.03
C ARG A 258 -18.35 6.35 -6.09
N ARG A 259 -17.68 6.16 -4.96
CA ARG A 259 -16.61 5.18 -4.75
C ARG A 259 -16.81 4.48 -3.42
N SER A 260 -16.54 3.18 -3.38
CA SER A 260 -16.59 2.37 -2.17
C SER A 260 -15.24 1.70 -1.94
N TYR A 261 -14.81 1.63 -0.67
CA TYR A 261 -13.58 0.96 -0.24
C TYR A 261 -13.88 0.10 0.99
N ASP A 262 -13.54 -1.18 0.95
CA ASP A 262 -13.52 -2.04 2.13
C ASP A 262 -12.13 -1.97 2.77
N VAL A 263 -12.06 -1.60 4.04
CA VAL A 263 -10.80 -1.29 4.74
C VAL A 263 -10.67 -2.19 5.97
N PRO A 264 -9.59 -2.98 6.10
CA PRO A 264 -9.37 -3.88 7.24
C PRO A 264 -8.86 -3.14 8.49
N CYS A 265 -9.64 -2.15 8.95
CA CYS A 265 -9.44 -1.47 10.22
C CYS A 265 -10.78 -1.10 10.88
N ASN A 266 -10.73 -0.86 12.20
CA ASN A 266 -11.82 -0.29 12.96
C ASN A 266 -12.21 1.08 12.40
N TRP A 267 -13.52 1.35 12.34
CA TRP A 267 -14.09 2.56 11.74
C TRP A 267 -13.56 3.85 12.36
N LYS A 268 -13.18 3.81 13.64
CA LYS A 268 -12.63 4.96 14.35
C LYS A 268 -11.29 5.39 13.78
N PHE A 269 -10.39 4.49 13.35
CA PHE A 269 -9.11 4.93 12.79
C PHE A 269 -9.28 5.80 11.55
N VAL A 270 -10.17 5.38 10.65
CA VAL A 270 -10.50 6.14 9.45
C VAL A 270 -11.11 7.50 9.83
N PHE A 271 -12.06 7.51 10.77
CA PHE A 271 -12.75 8.74 11.14
C PHE A 271 -11.88 9.70 11.97
N GLU A 272 -11.07 9.19 12.90
CA GLU A 272 -10.07 9.94 13.67
C GLU A 272 -9.06 10.62 12.74
N ASN A 273 -8.60 9.93 11.69
CA ASN A 273 -7.71 10.49 10.67
C ASN A 273 -8.35 11.68 9.93
N THR A 274 -9.67 11.64 9.70
CA THR A 274 -10.40 12.77 9.09
C THR A 274 -10.57 13.97 10.02
N CYS A 275 -10.32 13.81 11.32
CA CYS A 275 -10.51 14.83 12.35
C CYS A 275 -9.26 15.68 12.63
N GLU A 276 -8.14 15.42 11.96
CA GLU A 276 -6.88 16.13 12.18
C GLU A 276 -6.09 16.34 10.89
N THR A 277 -5.12 17.25 10.94
CA THR A 277 -4.22 17.55 9.81
C THR A 277 -2.76 17.30 10.15
N TYR A 278 -2.46 16.72 11.30
CA TYR A 278 -1.10 16.43 11.73
C TYR A 278 -0.37 15.48 10.77
N HIS A 279 -1.05 14.45 10.25
CA HIS A 279 -0.45 13.47 9.35
C HIS A 279 -0.16 14.00 7.94
N THR A 280 -0.78 15.11 7.52
CA THR A 280 -0.87 15.47 6.08
C THR A 280 0.48 15.81 5.46
N SER A 281 1.44 16.31 6.25
CA SER A 281 2.81 16.59 5.79
C SER A 281 3.64 15.33 5.55
N VAL A 282 3.24 14.20 6.13
CA VAL A 282 3.96 12.91 6.05
C VAL A 282 3.25 11.94 5.12
N VAL A 283 1.98 11.62 5.43
CA VAL A 283 1.17 10.63 4.70
C VAL A 283 0.79 11.17 3.32
N HIS A 284 0.33 12.42 3.25
CA HIS A 284 -0.13 13.02 2.01
C HIS A 284 0.90 13.94 1.33
N LYS A 285 2.19 13.70 1.53
CA LYS A 285 3.25 14.56 0.98
C LYS A 285 3.12 14.79 -0.53
N ALA A 286 2.68 13.78 -1.27
CA ALA A 286 2.56 13.82 -2.73
C ALA A 286 1.18 14.30 -3.24
N SER A 287 0.16 14.35 -2.37
CA SER A 287 -1.25 14.55 -2.78
C SER A 287 -1.91 15.81 -2.20
N LEU A 288 -1.68 16.12 -0.93
CA LEU A 288 -2.15 17.33 -0.23
C LEU A 288 -0.99 18.25 0.15
N GLY A 289 0.05 17.67 0.76
CA GLY A 289 1.09 18.38 1.46
C GLY A 289 0.66 18.94 2.83
N PRO A 290 1.52 19.77 3.45
CA PRO A 290 1.19 20.42 4.71
C PRO A 290 0.00 21.38 4.53
N MET A 291 -0.85 21.46 5.56
CA MET A 291 -2.05 22.29 5.56
C MET A 291 -2.05 23.21 6.77
N LYS A 292 -2.22 24.51 6.51
CA LYS A 292 -2.46 25.51 7.56
C LYS A 292 -3.92 25.48 7.97
N ALA A 293 -4.28 24.48 8.75
CA ALA A 293 -5.64 24.31 9.26
C ALA A 293 -5.87 25.16 10.50
N THR A 294 -7.01 25.83 10.55
CA THR A 294 -7.52 26.49 11.75
C THR A 294 -8.80 25.78 12.20
N PRO A 295 -8.99 25.53 13.50
CA PRO A 295 -10.22 24.97 14.02
C PRO A 295 -11.41 25.86 13.68
N MET A 296 -12.58 25.24 13.53
CA MET A 296 -13.83 26.00 13.52
C MET A 296 -14.05 26.72 14.86
N GLU A 297 -14.71 27.87 14.81
CA GLU A 297 -15.13 28.60 16.00
C GLU A 297 -15.99 27.68 16.91
N PRO A 298 -16.18 28.02 18.20
CA PRO A 298 -17.16 27.33 19.05
C PRO A 298 -18.50 27.20 18.32
N HIS A 299 -19.04 25.99 18.35
CA HIS A 299 -20.21 25.56 17.57
C HIS A 299 -21.13 24.68 18.42
N VAL A 300 -22.34 24.45 17.91
CA VAL A 300 -23.39 23.63 18.52
C VAL A 300 -23.74 22.49 17.57
N GLY A 301 -23.94 21.29 18.12
CA GLY A 301 -24.32 20.09 17.38
C GLY A 301 -23.32 18.95 17.53
N ASP A 302 -23.57 17.88 16.78
CA ASP A 302 -22.73 16.68 16.70
C ASP A 302 -21.80 16.77 15.48
N TRP A 303 -21.00 17.84 15.39
CA TRP A 303 -20.04 18.03 14.32
C TRP A 303 -18.79 18.74 14.83
N ASP A 304 -17.70 18.68 14.06
CA ASP A 304 -16.52 19.52 14.22
C ASP A 304 -15.90 19.77 12.84
N GLY A 305 -14.91 20.65 12.73
CA GLY A 305 -14.24 20.86 11.46
C GLY A 305 -13.02 21.73 11.51
N VAL A 306 -12.32 21.79 10.37
CA VAL A 306 -11.16 22.63 10.17
C VAL A 306 -11.29 23.44 8.88
N ARG A 307 -10.88 24.69 8.96
CA ARG A 307 -10.82 25.62 7.84
C ARG A 307 -9.38 25.69 7.33
N VAL A 308 -9.21 25.52 6.03
CA VAL A 308 -7.92 25.63 5.35
C VAL A 308 -8.00 26.77 4.34
N PRO A 309 -7.46 27.96 4.66
CA PRO A 309 -7.34 29.06 3.72
C PRO A 309 -6.40 28.64 2.59
N THR A 310 -6.86 28.71 1.36
CA THR A 310 -6.06 28.39 0.17
C THR A 310 -6.38 29.40 -0.93
N LYS A 311 -5.52 29.50 -1.95
CA LYS A 311 -5.75 30.35 -3.14
C LYS A 311 -6.24 29.54 -4.35
N ARG A 312 -6.29 28.21 -4.23
CA ARG A 312 -6.70 27.26 -5.28
C ARG A 312 -7.51 26.11 -4.69
N SER A 313 -8.28 25.41 -5.52
CA SER A 313 -8.90 24.15 -5.10
C SER A 313 -7.84 23.17 -4.60
N VAL A 314 -8.06 22.60 -3.42
CA VAL A 314 -7.16 21.57 -2.86
C VAL A 314 -7.35 20.22 -3.51
N VAL A 315 -8.40 20.05 -4.32
CA VAL A 315 -8.80 18.73 -4.82
C VAL A 315 -7.88 18.22 -5.93
N PRO A 316 -7.55 18.99 -6.98
CA PRO A 316 -6.56 18.57 -7.97
C PRO A 316 -5.14 18.67 -7.43
N LEU A 317 -4.23 17.82 -7.95
CA LEU A 317 -2.82 17.91 -7.61
C LEU A 317 -2.25 19.27 -8.03
N PRO A 318 -1.26 19.81 -7.30
CA PRO A 318 -0.62 21.08 -7.68
C PRO A 318 -0.06 21.08 -9.11
N THR A 319 0.32 19.91 -9.63
CA THR A 319 0.89 19.69 -10.97
C THR A 319 -0.16 19.42 -12.05
N ASP A 320 -1.44 19.32 -11.69
CA ASP A 320 -2.49 18.92 -12.65
C ASP A 320 -2.85 20.03 -13.64
N PHE A 321 -2.41 21.27 -13.43
CA PHE A 321 -2.67 22.40 -14.33
C PHE A 321 -1.38 23.18 -14.58
N GLU A 322 -1.05 23.40 -15.86
CA GLU A 322 0.12 24.18 -16.30
C GLU A 322 -0.34 25.42 -17.09
N GLY A 323 0.43 26.51 -16.99
CA GLY A 323 0.16 27.76 -17.74
C GLY A 323 -1.14 28.45 -17.35
N ASP A 324 -1.95 28.83 -18.35
CA ASP A 324 -3.23 29.55 -18.16
C ASP A 324 -4.44 28.60 -17.91
N GLU A 325 -4.21 27.30 -17.76
CA GLU A 325 -5.29 26.33 -17.50
C GLU A 325 -5.84 26.50 -16.07
N ALA A 326 -7.06 27.03 -15.94
CA ALA A 326 -7.70 27.22 -14.64
C ALA A 326 -8.51 25.98 -14.19
N PRO A 327 -8.63 25.71 -12.87
CA PRO A 327 -9.54 24.70 -12.33
C PRO A 327 -11.00 24.99 -12.69
N LEU A 328 -11.93 24.13 -12.26
CA LEU A 328 -13.36 24.38 -12.46
C LEU A 328 -13.78 25.72 -11.83
N PRO A 329 -14.81 26.40 -12.37
CA PRO A 329 -15.25 27.71 -11.87
C PRO A 329 -15.48 27.70 -10.37
N THR A 330 -14.93 28.70 -9.70
CA THR A 330 -14.96 28.80 -8.24
C THR A 330 -16.07 29.72 -7.76
N PHE A 331 -16.62 29.45 -6.59
CA PHE A 331 -17.65 30.27 -5.94
C PHE A 331 -17.36 30.50 -4.44
N THR A 332 -16.23 29.98 -3.94
CA THR A 332 -15.70 30.27 -2.60
C THR A 332 -14.17 30.35 -2.62
N ASN A 333 -13.56 30.83 -1.54
CA ASN A 333 -12.13 31.08 -1.39
C ASN A 333 -11.47 30.26 -0.26
N GLN A 334 -12.13 29.21 0.22
CA GLN A 334 -11.64 28.38 1.32
C GLN A 334 -12.05 26.93 1.16
N THR A 335 -11.30 26.02 1.78
CA THR A 335 -11.73 24.64 2.00
C THR A 335 -12.12 24.47 3.46
N VAL A 336 -13.24 23.81 3.72
CA VAL A 336 -13.64 23.41 5.07
C VAL A 336 -13.85 21.90 5.08
N PHE A 337 -13.13 21.23 5.97
CA PHE A 337 -13.33 19.81 6.25
C PHE A 337 -14.25 19.68 7.45
N THR A 338 -15.46 19.15 7.25
CA THR A 338 -16.51 19.10 8.29
C THR A 338 -16.83 17.66 8.63
N ASN A 339 -16.59 17.26 9.86
CA ASN A 339 -16.90 15.93 10.38
C ASN A 339 -18.22 16.00 11.16
N LEU A 340 -19.27 15.39 10.64
CA LEU A 340 -20.53 15.13 11.32
C LEU A 340 -20.47 13.75 11.98
N PHE A 341 -20.60 13.74 13.30
CA PHE A 341 -20.47 12.52 14.08
C PHE A 341 -21.70 11.62 13.93
N PRO A 342 -21.52 10.27 13.91
CA PRO A 342 -20.26 9.56 14.16
C PRO A 342 -19.34 9.43 12.97
N SER A 343 -19.83 9.45 11.74
CA SER A 343 -19.12 8.75 10.66
C SER A 343 -19.17 9.43 9.30
N LEU A 344 -19.59 10.70 9.23
CA LEU A 344 -19.73 11.42 7.97
C LEU A 344 -18.79 12.61 7.93
N GLN A 345 -17.92 12.67 6.93
CA GLN A 345 -17.21 13.89 6.57
C GLN A 345 -17.87 14.52 5.34
N ILE A 346 -18.22 15.80 5.42
CA ILE A 346 -18.60 16.62 4.27
C ILE A 346 -17.56 17.72 4.10
N ASN A 347 -16.87 17.68 2.97
CA ASN A 347 -15.84 18.64 2.64
C ASN A 347 -16.31 19.55 1.53
N VAL A 348 -16.10 20.84 1.75
CA VAL A 348 -16.57 21.89 0.85
C VAL A 348 -15.38 22.73 0.40
N THR A 349 -15.24 22.94 -0.91
CA THR A 349 -14.11 23.66 -1.52
C THR A 349 -14.59 24.59 -2.63
N PHE A 350 -13.67 25.40 -3.15
CA PHE A 350 -13.81 26.40 -4.21
C PHE A 350 -14.86 26.10 -5.27
N ASP A 351 -14.88 24.87 -5.76
CA ASP A 351 -15.47 24.45 -7.01
C ASP A 351 -16.27 23.13 -6.92
N CYS A 352 -16.19 22.44 -5.79
CA CYS A 352 -16.86 21.16 -5.58
C CYS A 352 -17.12 20.85 -4.10
N LEU A 353 -17.89 19.80 -3.87
CA LEU A 353 -18.16 19.22 -2.57
C LEU A 353 -17.91 17.72 -2.68
N TRP A 354 -17.39 17.09 -1.63
CA TRP A 354 -17.43 15.64 -1.52
C TRP A 354 -17.84 15.23 -0.12
N TRP A 355 -18.49 14.07 -0.03
CA TRP A 355 -18.81 13.46 1.24
C TRP A 355 -18.16 12.08 1.32
N MET A 356 -17.82 11.68 2.54
CA MET A 356 -17.22 10.40 2.87
C MET A 356 -17.90 9.83 4.12
N SER A 357 -18.46 8.63 4.01
CA SER A 357 -19.15 7.93 5.09
C SER A 357 -18.36 6.68 5.48
N THR A 358 -17.97 6.57 6.74
CA THR A 358 -17.22 5.43 7.28
C THR A 358 -18.16 4.50 8.06
N MET A 359 -18.63 3.43 7.42
CA MET A 359 -19.55 2.48 8.02
C MET A 359 -18.80 1.30 8.63
N PRO A 360 -18.99 0.96 9.91
CA PRO A 360 -18.42 -0.25 10.47
C PRO A 360 -19.05 -1.51 9.85
N THR A 361 -18.22 -2.50 9.54
CA THR A 361 -18.65 -3.84 9.12
C THR A 361 -18.29 -4.92 10.14
N SER A 362 -17.28 -4.68 10.98
CA SER A 362 -16.97 -5.43 12.20
C SER A 362 -16.17 -4.56 13.18
N GLU A 363 -15.76 -5.13 14.31
CA GLU A 363 -14.84 -4.49 15.26
C GLU A 363 -13.47 -4.15 14.66
N THR A 364 -13.08 -4.73 13.53
CA THR A 364 -11.78 -4.48 12.87
C THR A 364 -11.87 -4.27 11.37
N THR A 365 -13.07 -4.06 10.82
CA THR A 365 -13.27 -3.79 9.38
C THR A 365 -14.33 -2.72 9.17
N SER A 366 -14.15 -1.93 8.10
CA SER A 366 -15.01 -0.81 7.77
C SER A 366 -15.25 -0.72 6.27
N ARG A 367 -16.31 -0.02 5.88
CA ARG A 367 -16.59 0.37 4.49
C ARG A 367 -16.65 1.89 4.39
N ILE A 368 -15.88 2.45 3.49
CA ILE A 368 -15.89 3.87 3.17
C ILE A 368 -16.70 4.06 1.89
N GLU A 369 -17.73 4.89 1.94
CA GLU A 369 -18.50 5.34 0.78
C GLU A 369 -18.24 6.82 0.53
N MET A 370 -17.91 7.18 -0.70
CA MET A 370 -17.68 8.56 -1.10
C MET A 370 -18.61 8.97 -2.23
N GLY A 371 -19.03 10.23 -2.23
CA GLY A 371 -19.71 10.85 -3.37
C GLY A 371 -19.09 12.18 -3.76
N PHE A 372 -18.90 12.38 -5.07
CA PHE A 372 -18.24 13.55 -5.64
C PHE A 372 -19.28 14.46 -6.28
N CYS A 373 -19.35 15.71 -5.82
CA CYS A 373 -20.43 16.62 -6.15
C CYS A 373 -19.89 17.92 -6.75
N PHE A 374 -20.50 18.36 -7.85
CA PHE A 374 -20.12 19.60 -8.56
C PHE A 374 -21.37 20.45 -8.83
N PRO A 375 -21.24 21.78 -9.01
CA PRO A 375 -22.38 22.61 -9.35
C PRO A 375 -23.06 22.12 -10.62
N ALA A 376 -24.39 22.09 -10.65
CA ALA A 376 -25.13 21.63 -11.83
C ALA A 376 -24.71 22.38 -13.11
N ALA A 377 -24.44 23.68 -13.03
CA ALA A 377 -23.93 24.48 -14.15
C ALA A 377 -22.56 23.99 -14.64
N THR A 378 -21.64 23.69 -13.71
CA THR A 378 -20.30 23.17 -14.03
C THR A 378 -20.35 21.81 -14.72
N THR A 379 -21.26 20.92 -14.31
CA THR A 379 -21.41 19.59 -14.95
C THR A 379 -21.88 19.63 -16.41
N LYS A 380 -22.41 20.78 -16.87
CA LYS A 380 -22.89 21.00 -18.24
C LYS A 380 -21.83 21.59 -19.17
N LEU A 381 -20.64 21.93 -18.66
CA LEU A 381 -19.54 22.45 -19.48
C LEU A 381 -18.96 21.35 -20.36
N ASP A 382 -18.63 21.67 -21.62
CA ASP A 382 -17.99 20.72 -22.55
C ASP A 382 -16.63 20.23 -22.05
N THR A 383 -15.93 21.06 -21.26
CA THR A 383 -14.63 20.75 -20.65
C THR A 383 -14.75 19.96 -19.34
N PHE A 384 -15.95 19.73 -18.81
CA PHE A 384 -16.14 19.05 -17.53
C PHE A 384 -15.61 17.62 -17.52
N PRO A 385 -15.91 16.75 -18.52
CA PRO A 385 -15.48 15.36 -18.48
C PRO A 385 -13.96 15.18 -18.43
N SER A 386 -13.20 15.97 -19.19
CA SER A 386 -11.73 15.88 -19.21
C SER A 386 -11.09 16.41 -17.93
N ARG A 387 -11.73 17.38 -17.26
CA ARG A 387 -11.24 17.93 -15.98
C ARG A 387 -11.59 17.03 -14.80
N LEU A 388 -12.75 16.39 -14.81
CA LEU A 388 -13.23 15.52 -13.74
C LEU A 388 -12.23 14.41 -13.40
N GLU A 389 -11.56 13.85 -14.41
CA GLU A 389 -10.57 12.77 -14.22
C GLU A 389 -9.44 13.18 -13.25
N ARG A 390 -8.95 14.42 -13.34
CA ARG A 390 -7.89 14.94 -12.45
C ARG A 390 -8.35 15.04 -10.99
N TYR A 391 -9.60 15.47 -10.77
CA TYR A 391 -10.19 15.53 -9.42
C TYR A 391 -10.36 14.13 -8.83
N LEU A 392 -10.91 13.19 -9.61
CA LEU A 392 -11.11 11.81 -9.19
C LEU A 392 -9.79 11.10 -8.91
N HIS A 393 -8.76 11.34 -9.74
CA HIS A 393 -7.43 10.78 -9.55
C HIS A 393 -6.84 11.18 -8.20
N ARG A 394 -6.80 12.48 -7.88
CA ARG A 394 -6.25 12.92 -6.60
C ARG A 394 -7.05 12.36 -5.43
N TRP A 395 -8.39 12.40 -5.45
CA TRP A 395 -9.19 11.82 -4.35
C TRP A 395 -8.87 10.34 -4.13
N HIS A 396 -8.67 9.58 -5.21
CA HIS A 396 -8.28 8.18 -5.10
C HIS A 396 -6.90 7.99 -4.45
N VAL A 397 -5.91 8.82 -4.82
CA VAL A 397 -4.58 8.80 -4.19
C VAL A 397 -4.67 9.08 -2.70
N ALA A 398 -5.30 10.19 -2.30
CA ALA A 398 -5.39 10.59 -0.90
C ALA A 398 -6.10 9.54 -0.04
N VAL A 399 -7.24 9.00 -0.49
CA VAL A 399 -7.97 7.98 0.29
C VAL A 399 -7.20 6.66 0.38
N THR A 400 -6.40 6.32 -0.64
CA THR A 400 -5.53 5.13 -0.55
C THR A 400 -4.45 5.32 0.51
N GLU A 401 -3.82 6.51 0.55
CA GLU A 401 -2.83 6.86 1.58
C GLU A 401 -3.43 6.80 3.00
N ASP A 402 -4.65 7.31 3.19
CA ASP A 402 -5.39 7.26 4.47
C ASP A 402 -5.75 5.83 4.89
N ASN A 403 -6.19 5.01 3.94
CA ASN A 403 -6.54 3.62 4.20
C ASN A 403 -5.33 2.82 4.62
N ASP A 404 -4.19 3.01 3.94
CA ASP A 404 -2.95 2.29 4.23
C ASP A 404 -2.43 2.59 5.64
N ILE A 405 -2.44 3.87 6.05
CA ILE A 405 -2.01 4.24 7.40
C ILE A 405 -2.98 3.75 8.46
N SER A 406 -4.30 3.77 8.20
CA SER A 406 -5.32 3.25 9.12
C SER A 406 -5.21 1.74 9.31
N CYS A 407 -4.94 0.98 8.24
CA CYS A 407 -4.66 -0.46 8.32
C CYS A 407 -3.37 -0.74 9.11
N ASN A 408 -2.36 0.10 8.92
CA ASN A 408 -1.13 0.00 9.69
C ASN A 408 -1.36 0.27 11.20
N GLN A 409 -2.16 1.27 11.54
CA GLN A 409 -2.57 1.55 12.92
C GLN A 409 -3.34 0.36 13.52
N GLN A 410 -4.25 -0.27 12.76
CA GLN A 410 -4.97 -1.46 13.22
C GLN A 410 -4.03 -2.63 13.57
N ARG A 411 -3.00 -2.89 12.75
CA ARG A 411 -1.99 -3.91 13.08
C ARG A 411 -1.21 -3.54 14.33
N GLY A 412 -0.84 -2.26 14.46
CA GLY A 412 -0.08 -1.76 15.60
C GLY A 412 -0.86 -1.79 16.91
N VAL A 413 -2.17 -1.50 16.89
CA VAL A 413 -3.00 -1.43 18.10
C VAL A 413 -3.21 -2.80 18.76
N GLN A 414 -3.10 -3.88 17.98
CA GLN A 414 -3.21 -5.26 18.48
C GLN A 414 -1.96 -5.73 19.24
N SER A 415 -0.86 -4.97 19.21
CA SER A 415 0.35 -5.30 19.93
C SER A 415 0.13 -5.25 21.44
N VAL A 416 0.59 -6.29 22.15
CA VAL A 416 0.63 -6.32 23.63
C VAL A 416 1.48 -5.20 24.23
N PHE A 417 2.35 -4.57 23.42
CA PHE A 417 3.16 -3.44 23.84
C PHE A 417 2.47 -2.08 23.66
N ARG A 418 1.26 -2.04 23.07
CA ARG A 418 0.55 -0.78 22.83
C ARG A 418 0.11 -0.16 24.15
N LYS A 419 0.59 1.07 24.38
CA LYS A 419 0.08 1.98 25.43
C LYS A 419 -0.60 3.19 24.78
N PRO A 420 -1.61 3.81 25.42
CA PRO A 420 -2.14 5.10 25.00
C PRO A 420 -1.04 6.13 24.76
N GLY A 421 -1.11 6.80 23.60
CA GLY A 421 -0.19 7.88 23.23
C GLY A 421 -0.62 9.22 23.81
N ARG A 422 -0.02 10.30 23.32
CA ARG A 422 -0.35 11.69 23.67
C ARG A 422 -0.79 12.43 22.44
N PHE A 423 -1.77 13.32 22.59
CA PHE A 423 -2.19 14.20 21.51
C PHE A 423 -1.20 15.34 21.26
N CYS A 424 -1.07 15.70 19.99
CA CYS A 424 -0.54 16.95 19.50
C CYS A 424 -1.65 18.02 19.48
N GLN A 425 -1.26 19.29 19.52
CA GLN A 425 -2.20 20.41 19.39
C GLN A 425 -3.00 20.42 18.06
N LEU A 426 -2.49 19.76 17.01
CA LEU A 426 -3.18 19.63 15.72
C LEU A 426 -4.25 18.52 15.70
N GLU A 427 -4.31 17.70 16.74
CA GLU A 427 -5.24 16.57 16.88
C GLU A 427 -6.46 16.94 17.75
N PHE A 428 -6.81 18.24 17.81
CA PHE A 428 -7.94 18.73 18.58
C PHE A 428 -9.28 18.11 18.16
N GLY A 429 -9.49 17.91 16.85
CA GLY A 429 -10.74 17.32 16.34
C GLY A 429 -10.86 15.85 16.74
N THR A 430 -9.74 15.11 16.70
CA THR A 430 -9.67 13.72 17.16
C THR A 430 -9.97 13.62 18.66
N HIS A 431 -9.43 14.55 19.46
CA HIS A 431 -9.74 14.63 20.89
C HIS A 431 -11.22 14.94 21.15
N ASN A 432 -11.82 15.87 20.39
CA ASN A 432 -13.25 16.19 20.48
C ASN A 432 -14.12 14.98 20.12
N PHE A 433 -13.82 14.31 19.00
CA PHE A 433 -14.50 13.09 18.58
C PHE A 433 -14.41 11.99 19.65
N ASN A 434 -13.24 11.78 20.25
CA ASN A 434 -13.07 10.77 21.29
C ASN A 434 -13.91 11.08 22.53
N ASN A 435 -13.98 12.34 22.97
CA ASN A 435 -14.85 12.72 24.09
C ASN A 435 -16.33 12.60 23.74
N TRP A 436 -16.72 12.96 22.51
CA TRP A 436 -18.07 12.76 22.00
C TRP A 436 -18.47 11.27 22.00
N LEU A 437 -17.56 10.39 21.56
CA LEU A 437 -17.73 8.95 21.54
C LEU A 437 -17.91 8.40 22.96
N LEU A 438 -17.02 8.77 23.88
CA LEU A 438 -17.06 8.33 25.28
C LEU A 438 -18.35 8.76 25.99
N SER A 439 -18.86 9.96 25.72
CA SER A 439 -20.13 10.45 26.27
C SER A 439 -21.35 9.58 25.88
N ARG A 440 -21.22 8.71 24.88
CA ARG A 440 -22.31 7.83 24.41
C ARG A 440 -22.11 6.38 24.80
N VAL A 441 -20.86 5.94 24.95
CA VAL A 441 -20.54 4.53 25.21
C VAL A 441 -20.40 4.24 26.71
N LEU A 442 -19.87 5.18 27.49
CA LEU A 442 -19.61 4.97 28.91
C LEU A 442 -20.88 5.02 29.76
N ASP A 443 -20.86 4.33 30.90
CA ASP A 443 -22.01 4.29 31.80
C ASP A 443 -22.19 5.63 32.52
N ASN A 444 -23.46 6.06 32.66
CA ASN A 444 -23.86 7.32 33.30
C ASN A 444 -23.26 8.61 32.71
N GLN A 445 -22.73 8.58 31.48
CA GLN A 445 -22.24 9.77 30.76
C GLN A 445 -23.09 10.15 29.53
N LEU A 446 -24.18 9.41 29.26
CA LEU A 446 -25.12 9.72 28.16
C LEU A 446 -25.61 11.17 28.23
N GLY A 447 -25.23 11.97 27.25
CA GLY A 447 -25.61 13.39 27.15
C GLY A 447 -24.68 14.37 27.86
N ALA A 448 -23.56 13.92 28.45
CA ALA A 448 -22.55 14.78 29.08
C ALA A 448 -21.61 15.48 28.07
N TRP A 449 -21.90 15.39 26.77
CA TRP A 449 -21.16 16.12 25.74
C TRP A 449 -21.54 17.60 25.75
N ASP A 450 -20.62 18.44 26.20
CA ASP A 450 -20.71 19.89 26.05
C ASP A 450 -19.68 20.37 25.03
N PRO A 451 -20.09 20.65 23.77
CA PRO A 451 -19.20 21.18 22.74
C PRO A 451 -18.66 22.58 23.09
N GLY A 452 -19.17 23.25 24.13
CA GLY A 452 -18.69 24.54 24.63
C GLY A 452 -17.64 24.44 25.75
N ALA A 453 -17.54 23.31 26.46
CA ALA A 453 -16.57 23.09 27.55
C ALA A 453 -15.16 22.72 27.07
N ARG A 454 -14.83 23.01 25.80
CA ARG A 454 -13.56 22.64 25.15
C ARG A 454 -12.41 23.10 26.02
N ILE A 455 -11.65 22.14 26.53
CA ILE A 455 -10.47 22.42 27.33
C ILE A 455 -9.30 22.78 26.40
N PHE A 456 -9.44 23.90 25.69
CA PHE A 456 -8.33 24.57 25.00
C PHE A 456 -8.66 26.04 24.74
N HIS A 457 -8.01 26.94 25.49
CA HIS A 457 -7.97 28.37 25.18
C HIS A 457 -6.76 28.65 24.29
N PHE A 458 -7.01 29.14 23.07
CA PHE A 458 -5.97 29.43 22.08
C PHE A 458 -5.07 30.59 22.55
N SER A 459 -3.76 30.34 22.64
CA SER A 459 -2.75 31.40 22.55
C SER A 459 -2.44 31.68 21.07
N GLN A 460 -1.95 32.88 20.76
CA GLN A 460 -1.84 33.40 19.37
C GLN A 460 -0.79 32.70 18.47
N GLN A 461 -0.03 31.71 18.96
CA GLN A 461 0.95 30.97 18.15
C GLN A 461 0.60 29.49 18.07
N LEU A 462 -0.20 29.12 17.07
CA LEU A 462 -0.38 27.73 16.68
C LEU A 462 0.83 27.25 15.88
N TRP A 463 1.50 26.21 16.37
CA TRP A 463 2.42 25.40 15.56
C TRP A 463 1.68 24.77 14.36
N SER A 464 2.30 24.77 13.19
CA SER A 464 1.72 24.29 11.94
C SER A 464 2.59 23.18 11.35
N ASN A 465 1.98 22.22 10.65
CA ASN A 465 2.69 21.05 10.12
C ASN A 465 3.60 21.37 8.91
N ASP A 466 3.74 22.66 8.55
CA ASP A 466 4.75 23.20 7.65
C ASP A 466 6.04 23.66 8.38
N ASP A 467 6.18 23.34 9.67
CA ASP A 467 7.40 23.55 10.43
C ASP A 467 8.60 22.89 9.73
N LYS A 468 9.71 23.64 9.62
CA LYS A 468 10.93 23.18 8.95
C LYS A 468 11.43 21.84 9.49
N GLN A 469 11.33 21.57 10.79
CA GLN A 469 11.77 20.31 11.39
C GLN A 469 10.86 19.14 10.99
N VAL A 470 9.55 19.35 10.89
CA VAL A 470 8.60 18.33 10.41
C VAL A 470 8.80 18.09 8.92
N LEU A 471 9.00 19.15 8.14
CA LEU A 471 9.31 19.00 6.72
C LEU A 471 10.65 18.30 6.51
N LEU A 472 11.66 18.53 7.36
CA LEU A 472 12.93 17.79 7.37
C LEU A 472 12.73 16.32 7.74
N LEU A 473 11.96 16.01 8.78
CA LEU A 473 11.62 14.63 9.16
C LEU A 473 10.76 13.94 8.08
N ALA A 474 9.79 14.64 7.50
CA ALA A 474 8.98 14.16 6.39
C ALA A 474 9.82 14.01 5.10
N GLN A 475 10.84 14.84 4.89
CA GLN A 475 11.83 14.66 3.82
C GLN A 475 12.80 13.50 4.12
N GLN A 476 13.05 13.17 5.38
CA GLN A 476 13.82 11.98 5.77
C GLN A 476 12.99 10.70 5.61
N VAL A 477 11.70 10.72 5.99
CA VAL A 477 10.74 9.61 5.82
C VAL A 477 10.41 9.39 4.35
N ALA A 478 9.92 10.43 3.66
CA ALA A 478 9.67 10.40 2.22
C ALA A 478 10.89 10.77 1.38
N GLY A 479 12.07 10.65 1.99
CA GLY A 479 13.32 10.61 1.28
C GLY A 479 13.39 9.35 0.43
N GLN A 480 12.79 8.24 0.88
CA GLN A 480 12.66 7.01 0.09
C GLN A 480 12.08 7.32 -1.31
N ALA A 481 12.95 7.49 -2.29
CA ALA A 481 12.65 7.79 -3.68
C ALA A 481 12.10 6.54 -4.33
N THR A 482 10.85 6.19 -4.04
CA THR A 482 10.24 4.97 -4.57
C THR A 482 10.26 5.02 -6.09
N LEU A 483 10.77 3.99 -6.74
CA LEU A 483 10.77 3.89 -8.20
C LEU A 483 9.31 3.70 -8.65
N THR A 484 8.82 4.58 -9.50
CA THR A 484 7.42 4.61 -9.97
C THR A 484 7.31 4.27 -11.46
N GLY A 485 6.08 4.21 -11.97
CA GLY A 485 5.79 3.94 -13.38
C GLY A 485 6.41 4.92 -14.40
N SER A 486 6.84 6.12 -13.96
CA SER A 486 7.54 7.09 -14.81
C SER A 486 9.07 6.99 -14.73
N SER A 487 9.62 6.19 -13.81
CA SER A 487 11.07 6.08 -13.60
C SER A 487 11.73 5.29 -14.73
N LYS A 488 12.79 5.86 -15.34
CA LYS A 488 13.58 5.22 -16.39
C LYS A 488 14.83 4.60 -15.79
N VAL A 489 15.01 3.30 -15.96
CA VAL A 489 16.11 2.56 -15.33
C VAL A 489 16.86 1.69 -16.35
N CYS A 490 18.19 1.67 -16.26
CA CYS A 490 19.03 0.78 -17.06
C CYS A 490 19.57 -0.37 -16.20
N VAL A 491 19.53 -1.60 -16.72
CA VAL A 491 20.12 -2.78 -16.09
C VAL A 491 21.20 -3.35 -16.99
N THR A 492 22.45 -3.33 -16.54
CA THR A 492 23.55 -4.03 -17.23
C THR A 492 23.59 -5.49 -16.83
N GLY A 493 23.99 -6.38 -17.75
CA GLY A 493 23.97 -7.81 -17.47
C GLY A 493 22.56 -8.35 -17.32
N ALA A 494 21.59 -7.74 -18.00
CA ALA A 494 20.15 -7.99 -17.86
C ALA A 494 19.72 -9.45 -18.13
N THR A 495 20.52 -10.22 -18.88
CA THR A 495 20.28 -11.65 -19.14
C THR A 495 20.96 -12.60 -18.14
N GLY A 496 21.68 -12.05 -17.16
CA GLY A 496 22.34 -12.79 -16.09
C GLY A 496 21.38 -13.21 -14.97
N PHE A 497 21.89 -14.02 -14.04
CA PHE A 497 21.09 -14.60 -12.95
C PHE A 497 20.37 -13.54 -12.09
N LEU A 498 21.12 -12.61 -11.49
CA LEU A 498 20.55 -11.50 -10.73
C LEU A 498 19.85 -10.47 -11.64
N GLY A 499 20.41 -10.21 -12.82
CA GLY A 499 19.89 -9.22 -13.77
C GLY A 499 18.44 -9.49 -14.20
N LEU A 500 18.09 -10.76 -14.47
CA LEU A 500 16.72 -11.14 -14.85
C LEU A 500 15.71 -10.91 -13.73
N HIS A 501 16.06 -11.24 -12.49
CA HIS A 501 15.18 -10.97 -11.33
C HIS A 501 15.00 -9.48 -11.10
N LEU A 502 16.06 -8.69 -11.30
CA LEU A 502 16.01 -7.24 -11.19
C LEU A 502 15.11 -6.62 -12.26
N VAL A 503 15.26 -7.01 -13.53
CA VAL A 503 14.39 -6.57 -14.64
C VAL A 503 12.93 -6.96 -14.36
N LYS A 504 12.68 -8.19 -13.93
CA LYS A 504 11.32 -8.68 -13.62
C LYS A 504 10.65 -7.82 -12.53
N GLN A 505 11.36 -7.53 -11.44
CA GLN A 505 10.82 -6.74 -10.33
C GLN A 505 10.64 -5.26 -10.69
N LEU A 506 11.55 -4.68 -11.47
CA LEU A 506 11.44 -3.29 -11.95
C LEU A 506 10.27 -3.13 -12.91
N LEU A 507 10.07 -4.08 -13.83
CA LEU A 507 8.89 -4.11 -14.70
C LEU A 507 7.61 -4.22 -13.85
N ALA A 508 7.53 -5.15 -12.90
CA ALA A 508 6.37 -5.28 -12.01
C ALA A 508 6.06 -4.00 -11.19
N LYS A 509 7.04 -3.11 -10.99
CA LYS A 509 6.87 -1.77 -10.38
C LYS A 509 6.40 -0.69 -11.37
N GLY A 510 6.21 -1.04 -12.63
CA GLY A 510 5.81 -0.16 -13.72
C GLY A 510 6.96 0.61 -14.37
N CYS A 511 8.21 0.42 -13.95
CA CYS A 511 9.33 1.20 -14.46
C CYS A 511 9.57 0.96 -15.97
N GLN A 512 10.15 1.96 -16.63
CA GLN A 512 10.66 1.82 -18.00
C GLN A 512 12.08 1.26 -17.93
N VAL A 513 12.25 -0.01 -18.30
CA VAL A 513 13.51 -0.73 -18.14
C VAL A 513 14.27 -0.79 -19.46
N THR A 514 15.48 -0.23 -19.49
CA THR A 514 16.47 -0.48 -20.53
C THR A 514 17.36 -1.68 -20.15
N ALA A 515 17.15 -2.82 -20.80
CA ALA A 515 17.99 -4.00 -20.65
C ALA A 515 19.21 -3.91 -21.58
N ALA A 516 20.39 -3.66 -21.01
CA ALA A 516 21.66 -3.66 -21.74
C ALA A 516 22.21 -5.08 -21.88
N VAL A 517 22.29 -5.56 -23.13
CA VAL A 517 22.67 -6.92 -23.47
C VAL A 517 23.82 -6.95 -24.48
N ARG A 518 24.66 -7.99 -24.39
CA ARG A 518 25.81 -8.14 -25.28
C ARG A 518 25.39 -8.48 -26.71
N ASN A 519 24.68 -9.59 -26.87
CA ASN A 519 24.27 -10.11 -28.17
C ASN A 519 22.77 -10.38 -28.19
N ILE A 520 22.02 -9.54 -28.90
CA ILE A 520 20.57 -9.67 -29.08
C ILE A 520 20.17 -10.88 -29.93
N ALA A 521 21.10 -11.46 -30.70
CA ALA A 521 20.84 -12.62 -31.56
C ALA A 521 20.87 -13.96 -30.77
N ASP A 522 21.36 -13.97 -29.52
CA ASP A 522 21.31 -15.16 -28.66
C ASP A 522 19.87 -15.38 -28.15
N LYS A 523 19.05 -16.02 -28.98
CA LYS A 523 17.62 -16.28 -28.72
C LYS A 523 17.39 -16.95 -27.37
N ARG A 524 18.30 -17.80 -26.92
CA ARG A 524 18.18 -18.51 -25.64
C ARG A 524 18.36 -17.55 -24.47
N LYS A 525 19.42 -16.73 -24.47
CA LYS A 525 19.64 -15.73 -23.41
C LYS A 525 18.59 -14.62 -23.42
N MET A 526 18.04 -14.30 -24.59
CA MET A 526 17.00 -13.30 -24.75
C MET A 526 15.60 -13.81 -24.39
N ALA A 527 15.36 -15.12 -24.40
CA ALA A 527 14.02 -15.70 -24.20
C ALA A 527 13.32 -15.19 -22.93
N PRO A 528 13.96 -15.13 -21.73
CA PRO A 528 13.29 -14.63 -20.54
C PRO A 528 12.87 -13.15 -20.64
N LEU A 529 13.71 -12.31 -21.24
CA LEU A 529 13.37 -10.89 -21.47
C LEU A 529 12.21 -10.73 -22.46
N MET A 530 12.18 -11.57 -23.51
CA MET A 530 11.09 -11.58 -24.48
C MET A 530 9.78 -12.08 -23.86
N ASP A 531 9.85 -13.08 -22.98
CA ASP A 531 8.69 -13.60 -22.26
C ASP A 531 8.15 -12.51 -21.28
N MET A 532 9.03 -11.76 -20.60
CA MET A 532 8.64 -10.59 -19.80
C MET A 532 8.01 -9.48 -20.64
N GLN A 533 8.57 -9.16 -21.82
CA GLN A 533 8.01 -8.15 -22.71
C GLN A 533 6.59 -8.53 -23.19
N ARG A 534 6.35 -9.81 -23.49
CA ARG A 534 5.02 -10.31 -23.89
C ARG A 534 4.00 -10.28 -22.77
N SER A 535 4.44 -10.41 -21.51
CA SER A 535 3.54 -10.38 -20.35
C SER A 535 2.91 -9.01 -20.08
N GLY A 536 3.32 -7.95 -20.80
CA GLY A 536 2.73 -6.62 -20.69
C GLY A 536 3.00 -5.90 -19.36
N GLN A 537 3.84 -6.47 -18.49
CA GLN A 537 4.09 -6.00 -17.13
C GLN A 537 4.97 -4.74 -17.04
N GLY A 538 4.94 -3.82 -18.00
CA GLY A 538 5.78 -2.61 -18.03
C GLY A 538 6.46 -2.38 -19.38
N LEU A 539 7.26 -1.31 -19.50
CA LEU A 539 7.97 -0.96 -20.74
C LEU A 539 9.39 -1.51 -20.71
N LEU A 540 9.71 -2.45 -21.60
CA LEU A 540 11.05 -3.02 -21.75
C LEU A 540 11.68 -2.59 -23.08
N HIS A 541 12.86 -1.96 -23.00
CA HIS A 541 13.69 -1.62 -24.15
C HIS A 541 14.99 -2.41 -24.10
N VAL A 542 15.34 -3.12 -25.17
CA VAL A 542 16.58 -3.89 -25.24
C VAL A 542 17.62 -3.12 -26.06
N VAL A 543 18.80 -2.90 -25.49
CA VAL A 543 19.95 -2.31 -26.18
C VAL A 543 21.04 -3.36 -26.33
N GLY A 544 21.42 -3.65 -27.58
CA GLY A 544 22.44 -4.65 -27.94
C GLY A 544 23.85 -4.07 -28.07
N GLY A 545 24.85 -4.93 -28.13
CA GLY A 545 26.25 -4.52 -28.32
C GLY A 545 26.90 -3.94 -27.06
N CYS A 546 26.28 -4.09 -25.89
CA CYS A 546 26.84 -3.63 -24.63
C CYS A 546 27.93 -4.60 -24.15
N GLU A 547 29.18 -4.16 -24.24
CA GLU A 547 30.37 -4.96 -23.94
C GLU A 547 31.23 -4.23 -22.91
N VAL A 548 31.41 -4.84 -21.73
CA VAL A 548 32.11 -4.22 -20.60
C VAL A 548 33.50 -3.68 -20.95
N LEU A 549 34.24 -4.32 -21.85
CA LEU A 549 35.59 -3.89 -22.24
C LEU A 549 35.61 -2.87 -23.38
N ARG A 550 34.50 -2.70 -24.11
CA ARG A 550 34.39 -1.74 -25.20
C ARG A 550 33.91 -0.40 -24.65
N SER A 551 34.82 0.58 -24.59
CA SER A 551 34.52 1.95 -24.18
C SER A 551 33.33 2.52 -24.99
N GLY A 552 32.43 3.23 -24.30
CA GLY A 552 31.24 3.84 -24.92
C GLY A 552 30.11 2.88 -25.29
N SER A 553 30.27 1.56 -25.12
CA SER A 553 29.26 0.58 -25.52
C SER A 553 27.96 0.61 -24.71
N TYR A 554 27.94 1.35 -23.60
CA TYR A 554 26.76 1.58 -22.77
C TYR A 554 26.16 2.98 -22.94
N ASP A 555 26.79 3.87 -23.71
CA ASP A 555 26.36 5.28 -23.84
C ASP A 555 24.88 5.36 -24.27
N GLN A 556 24.46 4.55 -25.26
CA GLN A 556 23.05 4.46 -25.67
C GLN A 556 22.13 3.88 -24.58
N ALA A 557 22.60 2.90 -23.81
CA ALA A 557 21.78 2.23 -22.81
C ALA A 557 21.50 3.12 -21.59
N VAL A 558 22.36 4.10 -21.31
CA VAL A 558 22.24 4.96 -20.12
C VAL A 558 21.81 6.40 -20.44
N ALA A 559 21.77 6.78 -21.72
CA ALA A 559 21.52 8.16 -22.17
C ALA A 559 20.30 8.80 -21.48
N ASP A 560 19.15 8.11 -21.51
CA ASP A 560 17.86 8.63 -21.03
C ASP A 560 17.35 7.96 -19.75
N ASN A 561 18.25 7.39 -18.93
CA ASN A 561 17.87 6.67 -17.70
C ASN A 561 18.26 7.44 -16.43
N ASP A 562 17.39 7.43 -15.42
CA ASP A 562 17.60 8.08 -14.12
C ASP A 562 18.48 7.25 -13.19
N VAL A 563 18.37 5.92 -13.29
CA VAL A 563 19.09 4.97 -12.45
C VAL A 563 19.78 3.92 -13.31
N CYS A 564 21.03 3.60 -12.99
CA CYS A 564 21.77 2.49 -13.59
C CYS A 564 22.07 1.42 -12.55
N PHE A 565 21.63 0.20 -12.82
CA PHE A 565 21.97 -1.00 -12.07
C PHE A 565 23.11 -1.74 -12.78
N HIS A 566 24.32 -1.62 -12.21
CA HIS A 566 25.49 -2.30 -12.73
C HIS A 566 25.66 -3.69 -12.12
N VAL A 567 25.08 -4.71 -12.76
CA VAL A 567 25.12 -6.12 -12.32
C VAL A 567 26.11 -6.95 -13.17
N ALA A 568 26.64 -6.39 -14.26
CA ALA A 568 27.53 -7.08 -15.17
C ALA A 568 28.96 -7.18 -14.63
N SER A 569 29.34 -8.34 -14.07
CA SER A 569 30.74 -8.63 -13.75
C SER A 569 31.06 -10.11 -14.01
N PRO A 570 32.21 -10.44 -14.63
CA PRO A 570 32.62 -11.82 -14.87
C PRO A 570 32.75 -12.61 -13.55
N PHE A 571 32.41 -13.91 -13.60
CA PHE A 571 32.50 -14.81 -12.45
C PHE A 571 32.81 -16.26 -12.87
N TRP A 572 34.09 -16.61 -12.90
CA TRP A 572 34.57 -17.97 -13.07
C TRP A 572 35.88 -18.18 -12.31
N MET A 573 36.00 -19.31 -11.61
CA MET A 573 37.18 -19.75 -10.86
C MET A 573 37.78 -20.99 -11.55
N ASP A 574 38.08 -20.85 -12.83
CA ASP A 574 38.46 -21.96 -13.69
C ASP A 574 39.97 -22.25 -13.61
N GLU A 575 40.37 -23.52 -13.68
CA GLU A 575 41.78 -23.93 -13.75
C GLU A 575 42.47 -23.48 -15.04
N ARG A 576 41.69 -23.15 -16.08
CA ARG A 576 42.17 -22.66 -17.38
C ARG A 576 42.67 -21.21 -17.39
N ILE A 577 42.53 -20.47 -16.28
CA ILE A 577 43.05 -19.10 -16.16
C ILE A 577 44.57 -19.16 -16.10
N THR A 578 45.24 -18.58 -17.10
CA THR A 578 46.69 -18.59 -17.21
C THR A 578 47.32 -17.29 -16.69
N ASP A 579 46.65 -16.16 -16.92
CA ASP A 579 46.98 -14.85 -16.34
C ASP A 579 45.77 -14.27 -15.57
N PRO A 580 45.68 -14.48 -14.25
CA PRO A 580 44.56 -13.98 -13.46
C PRO A 580 44.45 -12.44 -13.43
N HIS A 581 45.55 -11.71 -13.64
CA HIS A 581 45.50 -10.26 -13.67
C HIS A 581 44.85 -9.76 -14.97
N ALA A 582 45.34 -10.24 -16.12
CA ALA A 582 44.83 -9.84 -17.43
C ALA A 582 43.43 -10.40 -17.74
N GLU A 583 43.12 -11.60 -17.27
CA GLU A 583 41.88 -12.31 -17.61
C GLU A 583 40.73 -12.07 -16.61
N LEU A 584 41.01 -11.57 -15.40
CA LEU A 584 40.00 -11.42 -14.34
C LEU A 584 39.98 -10.04 -13.67
N VAL A 585 41.12 -9.55 -13.19
CA VAL A 585 41.20 -8.28 -12.44
C VAL A 585 41.01 -7.07 -13.36
N ALA A 586 41.87 -6.92 -14.37
CA ALA A 586 41.81 -5.78 -15.28
C ALA A 586 40.47 -5.68 -16.04
N PRO A 587 39.85 -6.78 -16.50
CA PRO A 587 38.52 -6.75 -17.11
C PRO A 587 37.41 -6.30 -16.15
N ALA A 588 37.49 -6.67 -14.87
CA ALA A 588 36.50 -6.27 -13.87
C ALA A 588 36.59 -4.76 -13.57
N GLU A 589 37.79 -4.23 -13.34
CA GLU A 589 38.02 -2.80 -13.13
C GLU A 589 37.63 -1.97 -14.35
N THR A 590 38.18 -2.32 -15.52
CA THR A 590 37.92 -1.61 -16.77
C THR A 590 36.43 -1.66 -17.13
N GLY A 591 35.79 -2.82 -16.91
CA GLY A 591 34.37 -3.01 -17.14
C GLY A 591 33.50 -2.07 -16.30
N THR A 592 33.77 -2.01 -14.99
CA THR A 592 33.04 -1.11 -14.08
C THR A 592 33.29 0.36 -14.44
N LEU A 593 34.53 0.76 -14.68
CA LEU A 593 34.85 2.14 -15.05
C LEU A 593 34.22 2.57 -16.37
N ASN A 594 34.14 1.69 -17.37
CA ASN A 594 33.48 1.99 -18.64
C ASN A 594 31.99 2.29 -18.45
N VAL A 595 31.28 1.50 -17.63
CA VAL A 595 29.87 1.76 -17.32
C VAL A 595 29.69 3.07 -16.56
N LEU A 596 30.54 3.34 -15.56
CA LEU A 596 30.49 4.59 -14.79
C LEU A 596 30.75 5.82 -15.67
N ARG A 597 31.72 5.74 -16.58
CA ARG A 597 31.98 6.80 -17.57
C ARG A 597 30.80 7.03 -18.49
N SER A 598 30.14 5.98 -18.96
CA SER A 598 28.90 6.11 -19.74
C SER A 598 27.80 6.78 -18.92
N CYS A 599 27.61 6.38 -17.65
CA CYS A 599 26.60 6.99 -16.76
C CYS A 599 26.90 8.47 -16.52
N ALA A 600 28.16 8.86 -16.36
CA ALA A 600 28.58 10.24 -16.13
C ALA A 600 28.30 11.17 -17.32
N LYS A 601 28.21 10.62 -18.54
CA LYS A 601 27.82 11.37 -19.76
C LYS A 601 26.30 11.48 -19.94
N GLY A 602 25.53 10.58 -19.32
CA GLY A 602 24.08 10.47 -19.52
C GLY A 602 23.25 11.19 -18.45
N ALA A 603 21.94 10.92 -18.42
CA ALA A 603 20.99 11.49 -17.45
C ALA A 603 20.96 10.77 -16.08
N VAL A 604 21.89 9.83 -15.83
CA VAL A 604 21.88 8.99 -14.63
C VAL A 604 22.17 9.81 -13.38
N ARG A 605 21.34 9.65 -12.35
CA ARG A 605 21.43 10.31 -11.04
C ARG A 605 21.83 9.35 -9.91
N ARG A 606 21.56 8.05 -10.07
CA ARG A 606 21.99 7.00 -9.14
C ARG A 606 22.58 5.80 -9.89
N VAL A 607 23.72 5.32 -9.40
CA VAL A 607 24.34 4.08 -9.87
C VAL A 607 24.41 3.09 -8.71
N ILE A 608 23.77 1.94 -8.89
CA ILE A 608 23.82 0.82 -7.94
C ILE A 608 24.69 -0.28 -8.53
N VAL A 609 25.83 -0.54 -7.90
CA VAL A 609 26.79 -1.57 -8.33
C VAL A 609 26.58 -2.84 -7.50
N THR A 610 26.45 -3.97 -8.17
CA THR A 610 26.58 -5.29 -7.55
C THR A 610 28.07 -5.59 -7.35
N SER A 611 28.55 -5.38 -6.13
CA SER A 611 29.86 -5.86 -5.69
C SER A 611 29.74 -7.29 -5.18
N SER A 612 30.50 -7.70 -4.16
CA SER A 612 30.45 -9.04 -3.59
C SER A 612 30.98 -9.06 -2.17
N PHE A 613 30.51 -9.98 -1.34
CA PHE A 613 31.16 -10.30 -0.07
C PHE A 613 32.64 -10.68 -0.23
N ALA A 614 33.06 -11.11 -1.43
CA ALA A 614 34.46 -11.32 -1.78
C ALA A 614 35.33 -10.05 -1.67
N SER A 615 34.75 -8.85 -1.77
CA SER A 615 35.44 -7.57 -1.53
C SER A 615 35.50 -7.17 -0.04
N ILE A 616 34.83 -7.94 0.84
CA ILE A 616 34.77 -7.71 2.29
C ILE A 616 35.65 -8.72 3.03
N MET A 617 35.46 -10.00 2.72
CA MET A 617 36.02 -11.11 3.49
C MET A 617 37.52 -11.27 3.25
N ASN A 618 38.30 -11.19 4.32
CA ASN A 618 39.71 -11.58 4.27
C ASN A 618 39.85 -13.10 4.40
N SER A 619 40.78 -13.67 3.66
CA SER A 619 41.19 -15.07 3.83
C SER A 619 42.02 -15.13 5.11
N GLY A 620 41.54 -15.87 6.10
CA GLY A 620 42.34 -16.12 7.29
C GLY A 620 43.60 -16.88 6.87
N GLY A 621 44.77 -16.39 7.28
CA GLY A 621 45.88 -17.31 7.53
C GLY A 621 45.45 -18.33 8.61
N ASN A 622 46.34 -19.21 9.04
CA ASN A 622 46.09 -20.26 10.05
C ASN A 622 45.66 -19.77 11.45
N ARG A 623 45.06 -18.58 11.60
CA ARG A 623 44.49 -18.06 12.85
C ARG A 623 42.95 -18.02 12.72
N PRO A 624 42.22 -18.68 13.63
CA PRO A 624 40.77 -18.55 13.69
C PRO A 624 40.37 -17.09 13.95
N TRP A 625 39.24 -16.67 13.38
CA TRP A 625 38.65 -15.38 13.72
C TRP A 625 38.41 -15.30 15.24
N ALA A 626 38.60 -14.12 15.84
CA ALA A 626 38.19 -13.94 17.23
C ALA A 626 36.69 -14.32 17.35
N PRO A 627 36.26 -15.00 18.43
CA PRO A 627 34.88 -15.51 18.55
C PRO A 627 33.79 -14.46 18.31
N ASP A 628 34.08 -13.19 18.65
CA ASP A 628 33.15 -12.06 18.53
C ASP A 628 33.31 -11.24 17.24
N PHE A 629 34.25 -11.62 16.36
CA PHE A 629 34.51 -10.87 15.14
C PHE A 629 33.38 -11.03 14.12
N LYS A 630 32.89 -9.90 13.58
CA LYS A 630 31.86 -9.87 12.54
C LYS A 630 32.32 -9.02 11.37
N TYR A 631 32.25 -9.59 10.16
CA TYR A 631 32.40 -8.81 8.95
C TYR A 631 31.19 -7.89 8.74
N SER A 632 31.47 -6.69 8.27
CA SER A 632 30.50 -5.67 7.88
C SER A 632 30.98 -4.98 6.60
N GLU A 633 30.14 -4.14 6.00
CA GLU A 633 30.49 -3.30 4.85
C GLU A 633 31.71 -2.38 5.05
N GLN A 634 32.19 -2.19 6.29
CA GLN A 634 33.37 -1.37 6.56
C GLN A 634 34.68 -2.10 6.23
N HIS A 635 34.65 -3.43 6.18
CA HIS A 635 35.83 -4.24 5.96
C HIS A 635 36.16 -4.36 4.47
N TRP A 636 37.46 -4.36 4.14
CA TRP A 636 37.96 -4.58 2.79
C TRP A 636 38.82 -5.83 2.75
N ASN A 637 38.70 -6.59 1.66
CA ASN A 637 39.56 -7.74 1.42
C ASN A 637 40.93 -7.29 0.91
N VAL A 638 41.86 -7.12 1.83
CA VAL A 638 43.26 -6.80 1.54
C VAL A 638 44.13 -8.05 1.42
N SER A 639 43.71 -9.16 2.04
CA SER A 639 44.45 -10.43 2.06
C SER A 639 44.56 -11.13 0.70
N SER A 640 43.71 -10.77 -0.26
CA SER A 640 43.72 -11.37 -1.61
C SER A 640 44.50 -10.54 -2.62
N ALA A 641 45.03 -9.39 -2.23
CA ALA A 641 45.87 -8.56 -3.08
C ALA A 641 47.13 -9.32 -3.53
N PRO A 642 47.58 -9.15 -4.78
CA PRO A 642 48.83 -9.73 -5.23
C PRO A 642 50.01 -9.03 -4.53
N VAL A 643 50.98 -9.82 -4.07
CA VAL A 643 52.24 -9.31 -3.49
C VAL A 643 53.31 -9.47 -4.56
N ASN A 644 53.94 -8.37 -4.97
CA ASN A 644 54.91 -8.34 -6.07
C ASN A 644 54.38 -8.97 -7.38
N GLY A 645 53.10 -8.78 -7.68
CA GLY A 645 52.46 -9.31 -8.89
C GLY A 645 52.01 -10.77 -8.80
N VAL A 646 52.20 -11.44 -7.65
CA VAL A 646 51.83 -12.85 -7.45
C VAL A 646 50.66 -12.96 -6.47
N PHE A 647 49.60 -13.69 -6.86
CA PHE A 647 48.46 -13.94 -5.98
C PHE A 647 48.76 -15.02 -4.93
N PRO A 648 48.21 -14.90 -3.70
CA PRO A 648 48.29 -15.98 -2.71
C PRO A 648 47.61 -17.27 -3.18
N GLU A 649 48.08 -18.42 -2.69
CA GLU A 649 47.44 -19.72 -2.95
C GLU A 649 46.21 -19.94 -2.05
N PRO A 650 45.09 -20.49 -2.57
CA PRO A 650 44.89 -20.95 -3.95
C PRO A 650 44.71 -19.80 -4.95
N ARG A 651 45.61 -19.74 -5.95
CA ARG A 651 45.82 -18.58 -6.84
C ARG A 651 44.52 -18.00 -7.42
N ASN A 652 43.68 -18.86 -7.98
CA ASN A 652 42.48 -18.42 -8.70
C ASN A 652 41.36 -17.93 -7.76
N VAL A 653 41.30 -18.43 -6.53
CA VAL A 653 40.34 -17.97 -5.50
C VAL A 653 40.71 -16.57 -5.05
N HIS A 654 41.99 -16.33 -4.77
CA HIS A 654 42.48 -15.00 -4.39
C HIS A 654 42.38 -14.01 -5.54
N ALA A 655 42.73 -14.40 -6.76
CA ALA A 655 42.57 -13.54 -7.94
C ALA A 655 41.11 -13.12 -8.16
N TYR A 656 40.15 -14.04 -8.01
CA TYR A 656 38.73 -13.70 -8.08
C TYR A 656 38.32 -12.70 -6.99
N ARG A 657 38.67 -13.00 -5.74
CA ARG A 657 38.34 -12.14 -4.61
C ARG A 657 38.93 -10.73 -4.77
N TRP A 658 40.17 -10.65 -5.24
CA TRP A 658 40.81 -9.39 -5.57
C TRP A 658 40.13 -8.66 -6.72
N SER A 659 39.72 -9.35 -7.79
CA SER A 659 39.01 -8.71 -8.91
C SER A 659 37.76 -7.95 -8.48
N LYS A 660 37.00 -8.50 -7.50
CA LYS A 660 35.81 -7.82 -6.94
C LYS A 660 36.20 -6.64 -6.04
N THR A 661 37.25 -6.81 -5.24
CA THR A 661 37.79 -5.75 -4.39
C THR A 661 38.27 -4.57 -5.24
N ALA A 662 39.09 -4.85 -6.24
CA ALA A 662 39.73 -3.83 -7.06
C ALA A 662 38.71 -3.10 -7.95
N ALA A 663 37.72 -3.81 -8.52
CA ALA A 663 36.64 -3.18 -9.28
C ALA A 663 35.78 -2.24 -8.40
N GLU A 664 35.46 -2.63 -7.17
CA GLU A 664 34.72 -1.78 -6.25
C GLU A 664 35.56 -0.57 -5.80
N MET A 665 36.84 -0.77 -5.46
CA MET A 665 37.76 0.32 -5.13
C MET A 665 37.91 1.31 -6.29
N ALA A 666 38.00 0.81 -7.53
CA ALA A 666 38.06 1.65 -8.73
C ALA A 666 36.78 2.48 -8.91
N ALA A 667 35.60 1.91 -8.62
CA ALA A 667 34.33 2.64 -8.66
C ALA A 667 34.29 3.79 -7.63
N TRP A 668 34.68 3.52 -6.38
CA TRP A 668 34.75 4.56 -5.34
C TRP A 668 35.80 5.63 -5.66
N LYS A 669 36.96 5.23 -6.17
CA LYS A 669 38.01 6.14 -6.62
C LYS A 669 37.53 7.06 -7.74
N PHE A 670 36.84 6.51 -8.75
CA PHE A 670 36.24 7.28 -9.84
C PHE A 670 35.29 8.36 -9.31
N VAL A 671 34.38 8.02 -8.39
CA VAL A 671 33.42 9.00 -7.83
C VAL A 671 34.14 10.07 -7.01
N ALA A 672 35.16 9.69 -6.25
CA ALA A 672 35.94 10.63 -5.43
C ALA A 672 36.76 11.63 -6.28
N GLU A 673 37.38 11.16 -7.36
CA GLU A 673 38.27 11.95 -8.21
C GLU A 673 37.51 12.74 -9.28
N GLU A 674 36.57 12.10 -9.99
CA GLU A 674 35.89 12.68 -11.16
C GLU A 674 34.59 13.42 -10.79
N LYS A 675 34.07 13.21 -9.57
CA LYS A 675 32.86 13.88 -9.04
C LYS A 675 31.68 13.90 -10.04
N PRO A 676 31.24 12.74 -10.55
CA PRO A 676 30.17 12.66 -11.53
C PRO A 676 28.84 13.17 -10.96
N GLY A 677 27.88 13.53 -11.83
CA GLY A 677 26.56 14.02 -11.44
C GLY A 677 25.63 12.99 -10.78
N PHE A 678 26.10 11.77 -10.50
CA PHE A 678 25.34 10.70 -9.86
C PHE A 678 25.93 10.31 -8.51
N THR A 679 25.11 9.66 -7.69
CA THR A 679 25.55 8.99 -6.44
C THR A 679 25.82 7.51 -6.69
N LEU A 680 26.83 6.95 -6.01
CA LEU A 680 27.18 5.53 -6.09
C LEU A 680 26.73 4.79 -4.83
N THR A 681 26.15 3.61 -5.02
CA THR A 681 25.87 2.65 -3.95
C THR A 681 26.41 1.28 -4.33
N CYS A 682 27.06 0.59 -3.40
CA CYS A 682 27.53 -0.78 -3.63
C CYS A 682 26.77 -1.78 -2.74
N ILE A 683 26.14 -2.78 -3.36
CA ILE A 683 25.56 -3.93 -2.67
C ILE A 683 26.55 -5.09 -2.73
N CYS A 684 26.94 -5.62 -1.58
CA CYS A 684 27.89 -6.73 -1.45
C CYS A 684 27.15 -8.01 -1.03
N PRO A 685 26.53 -8.74 -1.97
CA PRO A 685 25.91 -10.01 -1.66
C PRO A 685 26.97 -11.11 -1.47
N PRO A 686 26.71 -12.11 -0.61
CA PRO A 686 27.54 -13.30 -0.48
C PRO A 686 27.13 -14.34 -1.55
N MET A 687 26.93 -15.60 -1.18
CA MET A 687 26.41 -16.59 -2.12
C MET A 687 24.95 -16.27 -2.47
N VAL A 688 24.69 -15.93 -3.74
CA VAL A 688 23.35 -15.67 -4.24
C VAL A 688 22.75 -16.97 -4.76
N LEU A 689 21.64 -17.41 -4.17
CA LEU A 689 20.93 -18.65 -4.52
C LEU A 689 19.46 -18.37 -4.84
N GLY A 690 18.78 -19.28 -5.53
CA GLY A 690 17.35 -19.20 -5.77
C GLY A 690 16.96 -19.61 -7.19
N PRO A 691 15.68 -19.50 -7.57
CA PRO A 691 15.20 -20.05 -8.83
C PRO A 691 15.85 -19.35 -10.04
N ASN A 692 16.21 -20.14 -11.05
CA ASN A 692 16.77 -19.65 -12.31
C ASN A 692 15.64 -19.22 -13.26
N LEU A 693 15.64 -17.96 -13.70
CA LEU A 693 14.75 -17.50 -14.78
C LEU A 693 15.29 -17.84 -16.19
N GLN A 694 16.55 -18.27 -16.27
CA GLN A 694 17.16 -18.72 -17.51
C GLN A 694 16.62 -20.10 -17.89
N LYS A 695 16.36 -20.32 -19.18
CA LYS A 695 16.07 -21.68 -19.69
C LYS A 695 17.36 -22.47 -19.74
N LEU A 696 17.58 -23.31 -18.74
CA LEU A 696 18.80 -24.09 -18.60
C LEU A 696 18.68 -25.43 -19.33
N THR A 697 19.70 -25.78 -20.10
CA THR A 697 19.77 -27.07 -20.80
C THR A 697 21.06 -27.84 -20.53
N SER A 698 22.02 -27.24 -19.81
CA SER A 698 23.26 -27.90 -19.39
C SER A 698 23.83 -27.26 -18.11
N PRO A 699 24.55 -28.01 -17.26
CA PRO A 699 25.19 -27.48 -16.06
C PRO A 699 26.18 -26.34 -16.32
N SER A 700 26.82 -26.32 -17.49
CA SER A 700 27.74 -25.25 -17.91
C SER A 700 27.09 -23.87 -18.07
N GLN A 701 25.77 -23.77 -18.00
CA GLN A 701 25.00 -22.52 -18.08
C GLN A 701 24.68 -21.94 -16.71
N LEU A 702 24.89 -22.70 -15.63
CA LEU A 702 24.66 -22.26 -14.27
C LEU A 702 25.74 -21.28 -13.83
N ASN A 703 25.34 -20.35 -12.98
CA ASN A 703 26.28 -19.59 -12.16
C ASN A 703 26.94 -20.54 -11.13
N GLN A 704 28.10 -20.17 -10.58
CA GLN A 704 28.86 -21.07 -9.69
C GLN A 704 28.09 -21.43 -8.41
N SER A 705 27.30 -20.51 -7.84
CA SER A 705 26.56 -20.80 -6.60
C SER A 705 25.47 -21.83 -6.82
N SER A 706 24.70 -21.73 -7.90
CA SER A 706 23.72 -22.76 -8.29
C SER A 706 24.39 -24.07 -8.71
N LEU A 707 25.60 -24.03 -9.31
CA LEU A 707 26.35 -25.24 -9.66
C LEU A 707 26.77 -26.05 -8.43
N ILE A 708 27.13 -25.41 -7.32
CA ILE A 708 27.46 -26.11 -6.07
C ILE A 708 26.24 -26.87 -5.53
N VAL A 709 25.07 -26.24 -5.53
CA VAL A 709 23.80 -26.90 -5.12
C VAL A 709 23.50 -28.09 -6.04
N LEU A 710 23.68 -27.93 -7.35
CA LEU A 710 23.49 -29.04 -8.30
C LEU A 710 24.43 -30.21 -8.01
N LYS A 711 25.71 -29.95 -7.75
CA LYS A 711 26.70 -30.99 -7.43
C LYS A 711 26.34 -31.76 -6.15
N MET A 712 25.78 -31.08 -5.15
CA MET A 712 25.26 -31.74 -3.94
C MET A 712 24.07 -32.64 -4.26
N LEU A 713 23.11 -32.16 -5.07
CA LEU A 713 21.93 -32.94 -5.47
C LEU A 713 22.29 -34.18 -6.29
N ARG A 714 23.33 -34.09 -7.13
CA ARG A 714 23.83 -35.20 -7.96
C ARG A 714 24.70 -36.20 -7.21
N GLY A 715 25.20 -35.85 -6.02
CA GLY A 715 26.20 -36.65 -5.32
C GLY A 715 27.59 -36.59 -5.95
N ASP A 716 27.87 -35.56 -6.76
CA ASP A 716 29.19 -35.29 -7.33
C ASP A 716 30.22 -34.91 -6.23
N MET A 717 29.73 -34.59 -5.03
CA MET A 717 30.51 -34.26 -3.86
C MET A 717 30.44 -35.41 -2.85
N LYS A 718 31.59 -35.92 -2.41
CA LYS A 718 31.66 -36.92 -1.33
C LYS A 718 31.44 -36.29 0.06
N TYR A 719 31.97 -35.08 0.25
CA TYR A 719 31.88 -34.32 1.49
C TYR A 719 31.35 -32.92 1.22
N ALA A 720 30.71 -32.30 2.21
CA ALA A 720 30.42 -30.88 2.16
C ALA A 720 31.74 -30.07 2.18
N ASN A 721 31.76 -28.92 1.49
CA ASN A 721 32.94 -28.04 1.50
C ASN A 721 33.26 -27.58 2.94
N PRO A 722 34.53 -27.32 3.28
CA PRO A 722 34.87 -26.79 4.60
C PRO A 722 34.43 -25.33 4.76
N GLY A 723 34.30 -24.89 6.01
CA GLY A 723 34.02 -23.50 6.36
C GLY A 723 32.56 -23.05 6.17
N SER A 724 32.37 -21.73 6.20
CA SER A 724 31.07 -21.08 6.24
C SER A 724 31.05 -19.79 5.40
N VAL A 725 29.85 -19.40 4.97
CA VAL A 725 29.61 -18.19 4.18
C VAL A 725 28.21 -17.64 4.45
N GLY A 726 27.96 -16.39 4.05
CA GLY A 726 26.61 -15.84 3.99
C GLY A 726 25.83 -16.32 2.76
N PHE A 727 24.51 -16.24 2.83
CA PHE A 727 23.62 -16.57 1.73
C PHE A 727 22.53 -15.51 1.57
N VAL A 728 22.09 -15.28 0.34
CA VAL A 728 20.96 -14.40 0.03
C VAL A 728 20.16 -14.96 -1.14
N ASP A 729 18.84 -14.87 -1.07
CA ASP A 729 17.98 -15.22 -2.20
C ASP A 729 18.19 -14.20 -3.34
N VAL A 730 18.25 -14.67 -4.59
CA VAL A 730 18.41 -13.82 -5.77
C VAL A 730 17.28 -12.79 -5.91
N ARG A 731 16.07 -13.13 -5.45
CA ARG A 731 14.93 -12.22 -5.42
C ARG A 731 15.14 -11.11 -4.40
N ASP A 732 15.65 -11.45 -3.23
CA ASP A 732 15.91 -10.49 -2.15
C ASP A 732 17.12 -9.61 -2.47
N ALA A 733 18.16 -10.19 -3.10
CA ALA A 733 19.29 -9.43 -3.62
C ALA A 733 18.82 -8.41 -4.66
N ALA A 734 17.92 -8.78 -5.58
CA ALA A 734 17.32 -7.83 -6.52
C ALA A 734 16.51 -6.75 -5.78
N SER A 735 15.68 -7.12 -4.80
CA SER A 735 14.93 -6.16 -3.98
C SER A 735 15.85 -5.20 -3.21
N ALA A 736 16.98 -5.66 -2.71
CA ALA A 736 17.97 -4.81 -2.04
C ALA A 736 18.57 -3.77 -3.00
N HIS A 737 18.81 -4.13 -4.27
CA HIS A 737 19.27 -3.16 -5.27
C HIS A 737 18.21 -2.10 -5.54
N ILE A 738 16.95 -2.52 -5.73
CA ILE A 738 15.81 -1.62 -5.95
C ILE A 738 15.65 -0.67 -4.76
N LEU A 739 15.56 -1.20 -3.53
CA LEU A 739 15.43 -0.39 -2.32
C LEU A 739 16.61 0.57 -2.13
N ALA A 740 17.82 0.17 -2.50
CA ALA A 740 18.99 1.06 -2.46
C ALA A 740 18.92 2.16 -3.53
N ALA A 741 18.38 1.87 -4.71
CA ALA A 741 18.07 2.90 -5.70
C ALA A 741 17.00 3.87 -5.20
N GLU A 742 16.14 3.46 -4.26
CA GLU A 742 15.06 4.27 -3.71
C GLU A 742 15.52 5.08 -2.48
N ALA A 743 16.22 4.48 -1.53
CA ALA A 743 16.62 5.13 -0.28
C ALA A 743 17.71 6.22 -0.48
N PRO A 744 17.51 7.48 -0.06
CA PRO A 744 18.57 8.48 -0.07
C PRO A 744 19.68 8.15 0.91
N ALA A 745 19.34 7.48 2.01
CA ALA A 745 20.32 7.01 2.97
C ALA A 745 21.35 6.08 2.31
N ALA A 746 21.01 5.44 1.19
CA ALA A 746 21.91 4.60 0.42
C ALA A 746 22.90 5.38 -0.46
N ALA A 747 22.67 6.67 -0.73
CA ALA A 747 23.57 7.47 -1.54
C ALA A 747 24.97 7.55 -0.90
N GLY A 748 25.99 7.14 -1.65
CA GLY A 748 27.37 7.11 -1.16
C GLY A 748 27.64 5.99 -0.16
N GLN A 749 26.77 4.96 -0.09
CA GLN A 749 26.91 3.86 0.85
C GLN A 749 27.33 2.54 0.21
N ARG A 750 27.90 1.69 1.07
CA ARG A 750 28.15 0.27 0.83
C ARG A 750 27.34 -0.56 1.82
N TYR A 751 26.83 -1.71 1.39
CA TYR A 751 25.99 -2.59 2.20
C TYR A 751 26.38 -4.07 2.06
N LEU A 752 26.47 -4.79 3.18
CA LEU A 752 26.51 -6.26 3.21
C LEU A 752 25.07 -6.80 3.15
N CYS A 753 24.70 -7.46 2.06
CA CYS A 753 23.35 -7.99 1.83
C CYS A 753 23.35 -9.52 2.04
N SER A 754 23.22 -9.96 3.29
CA SER A 754 23.29 -11.38 3.66
C SER A 754 22.22 -11.76 4.68
N GLY A 755 21.67 -12.97 4.55
CA GLY A 755 21.02 -13.66 5.66
C GLY A 755 22.05 -14.16 6.69
N PRO A 756 21.59 -14.90 7.73
CA PRO A 756 22.48 -15.51 8.70
C PRO A 756 23.51 -16.44 8.01
N PRO A 757 24.79 -16.41 8.43
CA PRO A 757 25.81 -17.28 7.87
C PRO A 757 25.55 -18.75 8.27
N ARG A 758 25.99 -19.66 7.40
CA ARG A 758 25.90 -21.11 7.58
C ARG A 758 27.17 -21.79 7.10
N THR A 759 27.52 -22.89 7.73
CA THR A 759 28.50 -23.85 7.22
C THR A 759 27.95 -24.55 5.99
N TRP A 760 28.82 -25.02 5.10
CA TRP A 760 28.38 -25.82 3.95
C TRP A 760 27.80 -27.18 4.36
N LEU A 761 28.18 -27.71 5.53
CA LEU A 761 27.56 -28.91 6.10
C LEU A 761 26.09 -28.64 6.47
N GLU A 762 25.81 -27.54 7.17
CA GLU A 762 24.42 -27.14 7.47
C GLU A 762 23.59 -26.97 6.19
N VAL A 763 24.18 -26.42 5.13
CA VAL A 763 23.51 -26.31 3.81
C VAL A 763 23.17 -27.68 3.23
N ALA A 764 24.13 -28.62 3.27
CA ALA A 764 23.93 -29.97 2.77
C ALA A 764 22.87 -30.73 3.58
N LEU A 765 22.87 -30.57 4.91
CA LEU A 765 21.86 -31.16 5.79
C LEU A 765 20.46 -30.58 5.52
N LEU A 766 20.33 -29.26 5.36
CA LEU A 766 19.07 -28.63 4.97
C LEU A 766 18.58 -29.14 3.60
N LEU A 767 19.48 -29.25 2.62
CA LEU A 767 19.12 -29.82 1.31
C LEU A 767 18.67 -31.29 1.42
N ARG A 768 19.27 -32.06 2.32
CA ARG A 768 18.91 -33.47 2.56
C ARG A 768 17.57 -33.61 3.26
N GLU A 769 17.20 -32.68 4.14
CA GLU A 769 15.86 -32.62 4.71
C GLU A 769 14.81 -32.31 3.63
N ILE A 770 15.14 -31.44 2.69
CA ILE A 770 14.24 -31.05 1.59
C ILE A 770 14.14 -32.16 0.52
N PHE A 771 15.26 -32.78 0.16
CA PHE A 771 15.38 -33.81 -0.89
C PHE A 771 15.99 -35.10 -0.33
N PRO A 772 15.28 -35.84 0.54
CA PRO A 772 15.81 -36.99 1.27
C PRO A 772 16.21 -38.16 0.38
N GLU A 773 15.67 -38.24 -0.83
CA GLU A 773 15.96 -39.27 -1.83
C GLU A 773 17.29 -39.05 -2.57
N ARG A 774 17.93 -37.89 -2.42
CA ARG A 774 19.13 -37.50 -3.17
C ARG A 774 20.43 -37.86 -2.45
N PRO A 775 21.52 -38.18 -3.18
CA PRO A 775 22.82 -38.55 -2.61
C PRO A 775 23.61 -37.35 -2.06
N ILE A 776 22.98 -36.52 -1.23
CA ILE A 776 23.57 -35.28 -0.70
C ILE A 776 24.55 -35.61 0.44
N PRO A 777 25.74 -34.96 0.49
CA PRO A 777 26.71 -35.13 1.58
C PRO A 777 26.11 -34.86 2.96
N ASN A 778 26.57 -35.59 3.97
CA ASN A 778 26.13 -35.43 5.38
C ASN A 778 27.30 -35.26 6.36
N ALA A 779 28.52 -35.07 5.85
CA ALA A 779 29.72 -34.85 6.64
C ALA A 779 30.71 -33.95 5.88
N CYS A 780 31.59 -33.28 6.62
CA CYS A 780 32.78 -32.63 6.09
C CYS A 780 33.98 -33.60 6.05
N ASP A 781 34.96 -33.30 5.20
CA ASP A 781 36.17 -34.12 5.11
C ASP A 781 36.95 -34.08 6.45
N PRO A 782 37.23 -35.23 7.10
CA PRO A 782 38.04 -35.27 8.31
C PRO A 782 39.43 -34.67 8.13
N ALA A 783 40.01 -34.73 6.93
CA ALA A 783 41.29 -34.10 6.63
C ALA A 783 41.24 -32.56 6.59
N GLN A 784 40.04 -31.97 6.58
CA GLN A 784 39.79 -30.53 6.53
C GLN A 784 39.07 -30.02 7.80
N GLY A 785 39.26 -30.70 8.93
CA GLY A 785 38.75 -30.28 10.24
C GLY A 785 37.42 -30.93 10.66
N GLY A 786 36.85 -31.83 9.84
CA GLY A 786 35.63 -32.58 10.20
C GLY A 786 34.39 -31.69 10.35
N ASP A 787 33.35 -32.18 11.03
CA ASP A 787 32.04 -31.51 11.06
C ASP A 787 32.00 -30.22 11.91
N GLN A 788 32.97 -30.02 12.80
CA GLN A 788 33.06 -28.83 13.64
C GLN A 788 33.75 -27.68 12.91
N GLN A 789 33.05 -27.12 11.93
CA GLN A 789 33.52 -25.99 11.14
C GLN A 789 33.14 -24.65 11.80
N PRO A 790 34.04 -23.67 11.90
CA PRO A 790 33.72 -22.35 12.44
C PRO A 790 32.75 -21.59 11.51
N CYS A 791 31.74 -20.96 12.11
CA CYS A 791 30.83 -20.06 11.40
C CYS A 791 31.35 -18.63 11.43
N ILE A 792 31.47 -17.98 10.27
CA ILE A 792 31.87 -16.57 10.19
C ILE A 792 30.81 -15.68 10.83
N GLY A 793 31.22 -14.62 11.52
CA GLY A 793 30.30 -13.59 12.00
C GLY A 793 30.00 -12.57 10.90
N LEU A 794 28.72 -12.21 10.73
CA LEU A 794 28.28 -11.14 9.82
C LEU A 794 27.43 -10.11 10.59
N ASP A 795 27.70 -8.83 10.36
CA ASP A 795 26.86 -7.72 10.82
C ASP A 795 26.17 -7.06 9.62
N THR A 796 24.85 -7.22 9.58
CA THR A 796 23.98 -6.65 8.54
C THR A 796 23.02 -5.61 9.11
N ALA A 797 23.32 -5.01 10.26
CA ALA A 797 22.44 -4.05 10.91
C ALA A 797 22.24 -2.80 10.04
N LYS A 798 23.28 -2.36 9.34
CA LYS A 798 23.24 -1.18 8.47
C LYS A 798 22.24 -1.31 7.32
N ILE A 799 22.27 -2.42 6.56
CA ILE A 799 21.36 -2.60 5.43
C ILE A 799 19.90 -2.67 5.89
N LYS A 800 19.63 -3.29 7.05
CA LYS A 800 18.28 -3.38 7.63
C LYS A 800 17.77 -2.03 8.11
N ARG A 801 18.65 -1.23 8.72
CA ARG A 801 18.31 0.12 9.20
C ARG A 801 18.04 1.08 8.04
N ASP A 802 18.91 1.07 7.03
CA ASP A 802 18.85 2.04 5.95
C ASP A 802 17.83 1.62 4.85
N LEU A 803 17.52 0.32 4.73
CA LEU A 803 16.53 -0.25 3.79
C LEU A 803 15.42 -1.03 4.55
N PRO A 804 14.52 -0.37 5.29
CA PRO A 804 13.55 -1.03 6.18
C PRO A 804 12.48 -1.89 5.48
N GLY A 805 12.36 -1.80 4.15
CA GLY A 805 11.50 -2.68 3.33
C GLY A 805 12.15 -3.99 2.89
N LEU A 806 13.44 -4.21 3.19
CA LEU A 806 14.16 -5.42 2.78
C LEU A 806 13.84 -6.58 3.73
N SER A 807 13.05 -7.54 3.24
CA SER A 807 12.83 -8.82 3.90
C SER A 807 13.70 -9.90 3.25
N LEU A 808 14.51 -10.60 4.06
CA LEU A 808 15.35 -11.70 3.59
C LEU A 808 14.69 -13.03 3.91
N ARG A 809 14.53 -13.88 2.90
CA ARG A 809 13.96 -15.22 3.02
C ARG A 809 14.87 -16.15 3.83
N PRO A 810 14.29 -17.12 4.56
CA PRO A 810 15.06 -18.20 5.17
C PRO A 810 15.81 -19.00 4.11
N LEU A 811 17.03 -19.44 4.43
CA LEU A 811 17.85 -20.23 3.51
C LEU A 811 17.17 -21.53 3.09
N SER A 812 16.39 -22.17 3.97
CA SER A 812 15.62 -23.37 3.64
C SER A 812 14.65 -23.15 2.48
N GLU A 813 13.90 -22.04 2.50
CA GLU A 813 12.99 -21.66 1.42
C GLU A 813 13.74 -21.37 0.11
N THR A 814 14.91 -20.71 0.20
CA THR A 814 15.75 -20.45 -0.98
C THR A 814 16.31 -21.74 -1.58
N LEU A 815 16.74 -22.70 -0.74
CA LEU A 815 17.27 -23.99 -1.17
C LEU A 815 16.19 -24.88 -1.79
N LEU A 816 14.98 -24.86 -1.24
CA LEU A 816 13.82 -25.56 -1.81
C LEU A 816 13.57 -25.08 -3.24
N HIS A 817 13.32 -23.79 -3.43
CA HIS A 817 13.03 -23.25 -4.77
C HIS A 817 14.21 -23.37 -5.74
N GLN A 818 15.45 -23.29 -5.25
CA GLN A 818 16.64 -23.52 -6.07
C GLN A 818 16.72 -24.99 -6.52
N GLY A 819 16.47 -25.94 -5.62
CA GLY A 819 16.52 -27.36 -5.89
C GLY A 819 15.42 -27.80 -6.84
N GLU A 820 14.17 -27.38 -6.60
CA GLU A 820 13.03 -27.63 -7.49
C GLU A 820 13.31 -27.15 -8.91
N ALA A 821 13.80 -25.91 -9.05
CA ALA A 821 14.15 -25.37 -10.38
C ALA A 821 15.26 -26.15 -11.10
N LEU A 822 16.20 -26.76 -10.37
CA LEU A 822 17.26 -27.60 -10.95
C LEU A 822 16.73 -28.98 -11.36
N VAL A 823 15.84 -29.56 -10.55
CA VAL A 823 15.17 -30.85 -10.80
C VAL A 823 14.21 -30.73 -11.99
N GLU A 824 13.40 -29.67 -12.05
CA GLU A 824 12.49 -29.40 -13.18
C GLU A 824 13.25 -29.23 -14.50
N ALA A 825 14.42 -28.60 -14.46
CA ALA A 825 15.29 -28.44 -15.62
C ALA A 825 15.98 -29.77 -16.05
N ARG A 826 15.76 -30.86 -15.30
CA ARG A 826 16.39 -32.18 -15.49
C ARG A 826 17.91 -32.10 -15.57
N LEU A 827 18.49 -31.15 -14.84
CA LEU A 827 19.94 -30.97 -14.79
C LEU A 827 20.58 -31.84 -13.73
N ASP A 828 19.79 -32.50 -12.90
CA ASP A 828 20.16 -33.39 -11.80
C ASP A 828 20.23 -34.87 -12.21
N CYS A 829 19.67 -35.21 -13.38
CA CYS A 829 19.69 -36.54 -13.97
C CYS A 829 21.02 -36.85 -14.68
#